data_AF-A0A510HIY2-F1
#
_entry.id   AF-A0A510HIY2-F1
#
_cell.length_a   1.000
_cell.length_b   1.000
_cell.length_c   1.000
_cell.angle_alpha   90.00
_cell.angle_beta   90.00
_cell.angle_gamma   90.00
#
_symmetry.space_group_name_H-M   'P 1'
#
loop_
_entity.id
_entity.type
_entity.pdbx_description
1 polymer ?
#
loop_
_entity_poly.entity_id
_entity_poly.type
_entity_poly.pdbx_seq_one_letter_code
_entity_poly.pdbx_strand_id
1 'polypeptide(L)'
;MLVAVLLLLTPAGVAGADEGSGTPAVLVVNQPSSEWQRASERMGLQMEMLLRHFTRETAVISPEEYEPGMASRYDRVVVVGNDALRPLPDDLLRDLARPERPVLWLGHRLEDLGGADFGFFPEGNLRPEGPIQVRYREESYPAAPGELRRIRIASPGVRVLASYELAGQEPVPYVLRGKNLWYVNGLPASSSAYPDPERDAPVLILADVLHDFLGVPAEGPRRAVVRLEDVSVHIPPERIIRIADYLHERRVPFALGVIPAQRFEDGRVVELSERPGFVRALRYAQERGGTIILHGYHHTFGSGEDYEFWDEQRDAPIAGETREMYARKLEDGIRILRDNGLEPRLWETPHYAASPLAYRTFAEYFSHAIETRDPVGWLPYPSGPDPYGQVLVPENLGYIAPREGRTVEDQLERARLLKIVRDAWAVGFYHPASVPPSELERLVEGLSRQGYVFADLKDLPTEVSYDYRPDPLTRLKSWLVSGPWLALMALDDALERQFSWWPAVRDAPWTVLAILAAAGVLLLRLRSMWRSPPPAAFLAGGSLRAWVAASAALLLLAGIAGGVRFFSGGGPSGGGELEGWSGLDWEVVYDGYGRVGVEDGAAVLEPRAVGSPSQTSAALALAGEPGWRDYTFTVRMRLEKQLRRNSPPNPWESGWLLFRYAGEGRSYYLAHKTNGLELGKLVPPAGVGQEFLVTRPEPAARPGRWHTYRIELRGPRITVYVDGERVISYTDPDPILHGRVGLYTEDARVAFRDPEVRLRGSG
;
A
#
# COMPACT_ATOMS: atom_id res chain seq x y z
N MET A 1 -9.45 -52.57 24.02
CA MET A 1 -10.88 -52.83 23.73
C MET A 1 -11.69 -51.80 24.51
N LEU A 2 -12.23 -50.78 23.83
CA LEU A 2 -13.68 -50.61 23.54
C LEU A 2 -14.48 -50.41 24.85
N VAL A 3 -15.17 -49.30 25.13
CA VAL A 3 -16.19 -48.58 24.33
C VAL A 3 -16.36 -47.12 24.84
N ALA A 4 -16.71 -46.22 23.93
CA ALA A 4 -17.04 -44.80 24.12
C ALA A 4 -18.46 -44.56 24.67
N VAL A 5 -18.66 -43.45 25.40
CA VAL A 5 -19.97 -42.81 25.59
C VAL A 5 -19.82 -41.30 25.39
N LEU A 6 -20.60 -40.78 24.45
CA LEU A 6 -20.81 -39.37 24.10
C LEU A 6 -21.19 -38.52 25.32
N LEU A 7 -20.52 -37.38 25.49
CA LEU A 7 -21.00 -36.24 26.28
C LEU A 7 -21.52 -35.17 25.31
N LEU A 8 -22.83 -34.95 25.35
CA LEU A 8 -23.51 -33.80 24.77
C LEU A 8 -23.04 -32.53 25.51
N LEU A 9 -22.33 -31.66 24.81
CA LEU A 9 -21.99 -30.31 25.28
C LEU A 9 -23.14 -29.37 24.90
N THR A 10 -23.95 -28.98 25.89
CA THR A 10 -24.68 -27.71 25.85
C THR A 10 -23.72 -26.59 26.25
N PRO A 11 -23.53 -25.52 25.47
CA PRO A 11 -22.85 -24.34 25.98
C PRO A 11 -23.78 -23.60 26.95
N ALA A 12 -23.32 -23.50 28.19
CA ALA A 12 -23.95 -22.68 29.22
C ALA A 12 -23.84 -21.20 28.84
N GLY A 13 -24.96 -20.48 28.96
CA GLY A 13 -25.04 -19.05 28.70
C GLY A 13 -24.25 -18.21 29.70
N VAL A 14 -23.67 -17.12 29.19
CA VAL A 14 -23.33 -15.95 29.98
C VAL A 14 -24.46 -14.94 29.77
N ALA A 15 -25.34 -14.84 30.76
CA ALA A 15 -26.33 -13.79 30.85
C ALA A 15 -25.65 -12.53 31.40
N GLY A 16 -25.33 -11.59 30.53
CA GLY A 16 -25.21 -10.17 30.83
C GLY A 16 -26.40 -9.47 30.19
N ALA A 17 -27.21 -8.79 30.98
CA ALA A 17 -28.38 -8.07 30.51
C ALA A 17 -27.96 -6.88 29.63
N ASP A 18 -28.43 -6.89 28.37
CA ASP A 18 -28.58 -5.69 27.55
C ASP A 18 -29.98 -5.76 26.91
N GLU A 19 -30.99 -5.25 27.64
CA GLU A 19 -32.34 -5.10 27.12
C GLU A 19 -32.37 -3.83 26.25
N GLY A 20 -32.32 -4.00 24.92
CA GLY A 20 -32.74 -2.92 24.01
C GLY A 20 -32.14 -2.79 22.60
N SER A 21 -31.34 -3.71 22.05
CA SER A 21 -30.78 -3.53 20.69
C SER A 21 -30.20 -4.79 19.99
N GLY A 22 -30.85 -5.95 20.09
CA GLY A 22 -30.34 -7.17 19.43
C GLY A 22 -30.34 -7.06 17.89
N THR A 23 -29.20 -7.35 17.24
CA THR A 23 -29.12 -7.51 15.78
C THR A 23 -30.00 -8.68 15.33
N PRO A 24 -30.71 -8.60 14.19
CA PRO A 24 -31.67 -9.63 13.79
C PRO A 24 -30.99 -10.97 13.48
N ALA A 25 -31.60 -12.08 13.90
CA ALA A 25 -31.20 -13.42 13.49
C ALA A 25 -31.73 -13.74 12.08
N VAL A 26 -30.87 -14.26 11.21
CA VAL A 26 -31.18 -14.49 9.79
C VAL A 26 -30.94 -15.95 9.40
N LEU A 27 -31.97 -16.58 8.83
CA LEU A 27 -31.83 -17.86 8.15
C LEU A 27 -31.61 -17.62 6.65
N VAL A 28 -30.52 -18.14 6.10
CA VAL A 28 -30.25 -18.16 4.66
C VAL A 28 -30.50 -19.58 4.16
N VAL A 29 -31.49 -19.73 3.29
CA VAL A 29 -31.71 -20.96 2.54
C VAL A 29 -31.03 -20.79 1.18
N ASN A 30 -29.87 -21.43 1.03
CA ASN A 30 -29.07 -21.39 -0.18
C ASN A 30 -29.26 -22.69 -0.97
N GLN A 31 -30.03 -22.64 -2.07
CA GLN A 31 -30.20 -23.81 -2.94
C GLN A 31 -28.99 -23.94 -3.87
N PRO A 32 -28.28 -25.09 -3.87
CA PRO A 32 -27.24 -25.33 -4.87
C PRO A 32 -27.87 -25.63 -6.23
N SER A 33 -27.23 -25.16 -7.31
CA SER A 33 -27.58 -25.56 -8.67
C SER A 33 -26.64 -26.67 -9.15
N SER A 34 -27.20 -27.75 -9.71
CA SER A 34 -26.38 -28.81 -10.33
C SER A 34 -25.76 -28.37 -11.65
N GLU A 35 -26.39 -27.44 -12.38
CA GLU A 35 -25.87 -26.90 -13.63
C GLU A 35 -24.82 -25.80 -13.38
N TRP A 36 -25.02 -25.00 -12.33
CA TRP A 36 -24.21 -23.80 -12.05
C TRP A 36 -23.63 -23.79 -10.63
N GLN A 37 -23.11 -24.93 -10.18
CA GLN A 37 -22.68 -25.16 -8.80
C GLN A 37 -21.79 -24.04 -8.25
N ARG A 38 -20.68 -23.74 -8.92
CA ARG A 38 -19.74 -22.68 -8.49
C ARG A 38 -20.38 -21.30 -8.36
N ALA A 39 -21.28 -20.95 -9.29
CA ALA A 39 -21.96 -19.65 -9.26
C ALA A 39 -22.97 -19.57 -8.10
N SER A 40 -23.72 -20.64 -7.85
CA SER A 40 -24.66 -20.71 -6.71
C SER A 40 -23.94 -20.69 -5.36
N GLU A 41 -22.82 -21.40 -5.23
CA GLU A 41 -21.99 -21.39 -4.02
C GLU A 41 -21.39 -20.01 -3.76
N ARG A 42 -20.80 -19.38 -4.79
CA ARG A 42 -20.28 -18.01 -4.72
C ARG A 42 -21.36 -17.02 -4.28
N MET A 43 -22.54 -17.08 -4.89
CA MET A 43 -23.63 -16.15 -4.59
C MET A 43 -24.17 -16.33 -3.17
N GLY A 44 -24.35 -17.58 -2.72
CA GLY A 44 -24.78 -17.85 -1.35
C GLY A 44 -23.78 -17.32 -0.32
N LEU A 45 -22.48 -17.54 -0.56
CA LEU A 45 -21.43 -17.02 0.30
C LEU A 45 -21.32 -15.49 0.26
N GLN A 46 -21.44 -14.87 -0.92
CA GLN A 46 -21.45 -13.41 -1.03
C GLN A 46 -22.64 -12.80 -0.29
N MET A 47 -23.84 -13.38 -0.42
CA MET A 47 -25.02 -12.96 0.33
C MET A 47 -24.80 -13.10 1.84
N GLU A 48 -24.26 -14.23 2.30
CA GLU A 48 -23.90 -14.42 3.70
C GLU A 48 -22.95 -13.32 4.17
N MET A 49 -21.89 -13.01 3.42
CA MET A 49 -20.96 -11.95 3.78
C MET A 49 -21.60 -10.55 3.75
N LEU A 50 -22.52 -10.27 2.83
CA LEU A 50 -23.28 -9.01 2.83
C LEU A 50 -24.16 -8.88 4.09
N LEU A 51 -24.75 -9.97 4.57
CA LEU A 51 -25.55 -10.02 5.81
C LEU A 51 -24.69 -9.88 7.06
N ARG A 52 -23.48 -10.45 7.06
CA ARG A 52 -22.53 -10.41 8.19
C ARG A 52 -21.96 -9.01 8.49
N HIS A 53 -22.25 -8.02 7.65
CA HIS A 53 -22.08 -6.62 8.01
C HIS A 53 -23.05 -6.16 9.11
N PHE A 54 -24.27 -6.68 9.10
CA PHE A 54 -25.36 -6.26 9.98
C PHE A 54 -25.52 -7.15 11.22
N THR A 55 -25.25 -8.44 11.07
CA THR A 55 -25.54 -9.43 12.10
C THR A 55 -24.62 -10.64 12.00
N ARG A 56 -24.10 -11.07 13.16
CA ARG A 56 -23.36 -12.33 13.27
C ARG A 56 -24.29 -13.55 13.43
N GLU A 57 -25.56 -13.32 13.72
CA GLU A 57 -26.57 -14.36 13.94
C GLU A 57 -27.14 -14.86 12.61
N THR A 58 -26.26 -15.29 11.71
CA THR A 58 -26.63 -15.82 10.39
C THR A 58 -26.42 -17.33 10.36
N ALA A 59 -27.44 -18.09 9.98
CA ALA A 59 -27.35 -19.53 9.73
C ALA A 59 -27.62 -19.81 8.25
N VAL A 60 -26.76 -20.58 7.60
CA VAL A 60 -26.91 -20.98 6.20
C VAL A 60 -27.21 -22.48 6.14
N ILE A 61 -28.24 -22.84 5.37
CA ILE A 61 -28.64 -24.23 5.14
C ILE A 61 -28.99 -24.45 3.67
N SER A 62 -28.92 -25.70 3.22
CA SER A 62 -29.57 -26.12 1.99
C SER A 62 -31.09 -26.32 2.20
N PRO A 63 -31.90 -26.30 1.13
CA PRO A 63 -33.33 -26.58 1.25
C PRO A 63 -33.62 -27.96 1.86
N GLU A 64 -32.78 -28.97 1.62
CA GLU A 64 -32.95 -30.33 2.12
C GLU A 64 -32.74 -30.46 3.64
N GLU A 65 -31.96 -29.55 4.22
CA GLU A 65 -31.72 -29.48 5.66
C GLU A 65 -32.87 -28.78 6.40
N TYR A 66 -33.83 -28.20 5.68
CA TYR A 66 -34.95 -27.49 6.28
C TYR A 66 -35.93 -28.44 6.97
N GLU A 67 -36.26 -28.13 8.22
CA GLU A 67 -37.31 -28.82 8.98
C GLU A 67 -38.53 -27.90 9.16
N PRO A 68 -39.76 -28.45 9.18
CA PRO A 68 -40.97 -27.67 9.45
C PRO A 68 -40.84 -26.86 10.76
N GLY A 69 -41.17 -25.57 10.69
CA GLY A 69 -41.07 -24.62 11.79
C GLY A 69 -39.69 -24.01 11.98
N MET A 70 -38.65 -24.44 11.26
CA MET A 70 -37.28 -23.93 11.43
C MET A 70 -37.19 -22.41 11.22
N ALA A 71 -37.90 -21.87 10.22
CA ALA A 71 -37.92 -20.44 9.96
C ALA A 71 -38.43 -19.61 11.16
N SER A 72 -39.22 -20.21 12.07
CA SER A 72 -39.77 -19.50 13.25
C SER A 72 -38.76 -19.16 14.32
N ARG A 73 -37.54 -19.72 14.23
CA ARG A 73 -36.43 -19.46 15.13
C ARG A 73 -35.63 -18.22 14.76
N TYR A 74 -35.97 -17.56 13.64
CA TYR A 74 -35.22 -16.45 13.07
C TYR A 74 -36.14 -15.25 12.80
N ASP A 75 -35.58 -14.05 12.88
CA ASP A 75 -36.32 -12.80 12.65
C ASP A 75 -36.57 -12.53 11.17
N ARG A 76 -35.69 -13.06 10.31
CA ARG A 76 -35.66 -12.82 8.86
C ARG A 76 -35.26 -14.10 8.15
N VAL A 77 -35.77 -14.30 6.94
CA VAL A 77 -35.35 -15.40 6.05
C VAL A 77 -34.91 -14.85 4.71
N VAL A 78 -33.80 -15.36 4.18
CA VAL A 78 -33.29 -15.08 2.84
C VAL A 78 -33.31 -16.38 2.05
N VAL A 79 -33.89 -16.37 0.86
CA VAL A 79 -33.84 -17.47 -0.10
C VAL A 79 -32.99 -17.02 -1.28
N VAL A 80 -31.88 -17.73 -1.52
CA VAL A 80 -30.86 -17.42 -2.53
C VAL A 80 -30.42 -18.71 -3.24
N GLY A 81 -29.86 -18.58 -4.44
CA GLY A 81 -29.37 -19.74 -5.21
C GLY A 81 -30.46 -20.62 -5.82
N ASN A 82 -31.72 -20.28 -5.58
CA ASN A 82 -32.90 -21.01 -6.03
C ASN A 82 -32.90 -21.30 -7.53
N ASP A 83 -32.85 -22.58 -7.84
CA ASP A 83 -32.68 -23.14 -9.17
C ASP A 83 -34.04 -23.13 -9.91
N ALA A 84 -34.05 -22.64 -11.15
CA ALA A 84 -35.26 -22.56 -11.96
C ALA A 84 -35.87 -23.95 -12.25
N LEU A 85 -35.05 -25.00 -12.27
CA LEU A 85 -35.43 -26.37 -12.64
C LEU A 85 -35.80 -27.25 -11.44
N ARG A 86 -35.40 -26.85 -10.22
CA ARG A 86 -35.54 -27.69 -9.02
C ARG A 86 -36.50 -27.07 -7.99
N PRO A 87 -37.66 -27.69 -7.71
CA PRO A 87 -38.60 -27.15 -6.73
C PRO A 87 -37.99 -27.13 -5.32
N LEU A 88 -38.42 -26.16 -4.52
CA LEU A 88 -38.13 -26.09 -3.08
C LEU A 88 -39.10 -27.00 -2.29
N PRO A 89 -38.72 -27.48 -1.10
CA PRO A 89 -39.60 -28.33 -0.28
C PRO A 89 -40.91 -27.65 0.13
N ASP A 90 -42.02 -28.40 0.10
CA ASP A 90 -43.36 -27.88 0.45
C ASP A 90 -43.42 -27.31 1.86
N ASP A 91 -42.71 -27.91 2.83
CA ASP A 91 -42.68 -27.44 4.21
C ASP A 91 -42.02 -26.06 4.33
N LEU A 92 -40.94 -25.83 3.59
CA LEU A 92 -40.30 -24.52 3.50
C LEU A 92 -41.28 -23.50 2.91
N LEU A 93 -41.90 -23.81 1.77
CA LEU A 93 -42.84 -22.90 1.10
C LEU A 93 -44.03 -22.55 1.99
N ARG A 94 -44.60 -23.54 2.70
CA ARG A 94 -45.71 -23.33 3.65
C ARG A 94 -45.36 -22.38 4.78
N ASP A 95 -44.14 -22.46 5.29
CA ASP A 95 -43.69 -21.60 6.40
C ASP A 95 -43.34 -20.19 5.92
N LEU A 96 -42.74 -20.05 4.74
CA LEU A 96 -42.41 -18.76 4.13
C LEU A 96 -43.65 -17.98 3.65
N ALA A 97 -44.74 -18.68 3.29
CA ALA A 97 -45.99 -18.05 2.87
C ALA A 97 -46.73 -17.34 4.03
N ARG A 98 -46.37 -17.62 5.29
CA ARG A 98 -47.02 -17.00 6.45
C ARG A 98 -46.58 -15.54 6.61
N PRO A 99 -47.50 -14.60 6.89
CA PRO A 99 -47.19 -13.17 6.98
C PRO A 99 -46.50 -12.76 8.29
N GLU A 100 -45.82 -13.69 8.97
CA GLU A 100 -45.30 -13.51 10.33
C GLU A 100 -43.94 -12.79 10.36
N ARG A 101 -43.11 -13.00 9.33
CA ARG A 101 -41.75 -12.43 9.29
C ARG A 101 -41.33 -12.02 7.89
N PRO A 102 -40.41 -11.05 7.76
CA PRO A 102 -39.90 -10.66 6.47
C PRO A 102 -39.11 -11.78 5.78
N VAL A 103 -39.39 -11.98 4.49
CA VAL A 103 -38.68 -12.91 3.61
C VAL A 103 -38.06 -12.13 2.47
N LEU A 104 -36.77 -12.31 2.21
CA LEU A 104 -36.09 -11.81 1.03
C LEU A 104 -35.90 -12.97 0.05
N TRP A 105 -36.50 -12.86 -1.12
CA TRP A 105 -36.46 -13.88 -2.15
C TRP A 105 -35.71 -13.35 -3.37
N LEU A 106 -34.62 -13.99 -3.75
CA LEU A 106 -33.82 -13.63 -4.91
C LEU A 106 -34.16 -14.55 -6.08
N GLY A 107 -34.13 -14.07 -7.33
CA GLY A 107 -34.15 -14.95 -8.51
C GLY A 107 -35.47 -15.67 -8.82
N HIS A 108 -35.39 -16.98 -9.05
CA HIS A 108 -36.41 -17.79 -9.74
C HIS A 108 -37.54 -18.27 -8.82
N ARG A 109 -38.49 -19.04 -9.32
CA ARG A 109 -39.44 -19.85 -8.50
C ARG A 109 -40.33 -19.09 -7.50
N LEU A 110 -40.40 -17.75 -7.54
CA LEU A 110 -41.30 -16.95 -6.69
C LEU A 110 -42.77 -17.43 -6.78
N GLU A 111 -43.19 -17.96 -7.93
CA GLU A 111 -44.50 -18.57 -8.18
C GLU A 111 -44.86 -19.69 -7.20
N ASP A 112 -43.86 -20.38 -6.62
CA ASP A 112 -44.05 -21.44 -5.64
C ASP A 112 -44.61 -20.92 -4.30
N LEU A 113 -44.40 -19.64 -3.97
CA LEU A 113 -44.95 -19.01 -2.75
C LEU A 113 -46.38 -18.49 -2.93
N GLY A 114 -46.91 -18.42 -4.15
CA GLY A 114 -48.24 -17.85 -4.43
C GLY A 114 -48.28 -16.31 -4.34
N GLY A 115 -48.01 -15.63 -5.45
CA GLY A 115 -47.92 -14.16 -5.51
C GLY A 115 -49.20 -13.36 -5.15
N ALA A 116 -50.36 -14.00 -5.06
CA ALA A 116 -51.64 -13.32 -4.84
C ALA A 116 -51.71 -12.68 -3.46
N ASP A 117 -51.16 -13.36 -2.47
CA ASP A 117 -51.18 -12.87 -1.10
C ASP A 117 -50.24 -11.68 -0.90
N PHE A 118 -49.20 -11.55 -1.72
CA PHE A 118 -48.23 -10.45 -1.65
C PHE A 118 -48.54 -9.29 -2.59
N GLY A 119 -49.47 -9.48 -3.54
CA GLY A 119 -49.97 -8.44 -4.44
C GLY A 119 -49.15 -8.25 -5.73
N PHE A 120 -48.23 -9.16 -6.05
CA PHE A 120 -47.45 -9.15 -7.30
C PHE A 120 -47.11 -10.57 -7.75
N PHE A 121 -46.93 -10.77 -9.06
CA PHE A 121 -46.70 -12.09 -9.65
C PHE A 121 -45.63 -12.06 -10.75
N PRO A 122 -44.79 -13.09 -10.85
CA PRO A 122 -43.97 -13.31 -12.05
C PRO A 122 -44.86 -13.83 -13.20
N GLU A 123 -44.72 -13.27 -14.39
CA GLU A 123 -45.50 -13.67 -15.59
C GLU A 123 -44.69 -14.43 -16.64
N GLY A 124 -43.35 -14.39 -16.52
CA GLY A 124 -42.45 -15.09 -17.42
C GLY A 124 -41.08 -14.43 -17.49
N ASN A 125 -40.18 -15.04 -18.25
CA ASN A 125 -38.83 -14.53 -18.44
C ASN A 125 -38.83 -13.38 -19.45
N LEU A 126 -37.95 -12.41 -19.22
CA LEU A 126 -37.65 -11.30 -20.10
C LEU A 126 -36.16 -11.36 -20.41
N ARG A 127 -35.83 -11.45 -21.69
CA ARG A 127 -34.47 -11.24 -22.17
C ARG A 127 -34.38 -9.79 -22.64
N PRO A 128 -33.68 -8.92 -21.90
CA PRO A 128 -33.55 -7.54 -22.30
C PRO A 128 -32.68 -7.44 -23.57
N GLU A 129 -33.07 -6.58 -24.50
CA GLU A 129 -32.29 -6.25 -25.70
C GLU A 129 -31.78 -4.80 -25.59
N GLY A 130 -30.48 -4.60 -25.77
CA GLY A 130 -29.84 -3.28 -25.70
C GLY A 130 -29.40 -2.85 -24.29
N PRO A 131 -28.93 -1.60 -24.14
CA PRO A 131 -28.48 -1.06 -22.86
C PRO A 131 -29.61 -1.02 -21.84
N ILE A 132 -29.30 -1.42 -20.61
CA ILE A 132 -30.24 -1.43 -19.49
C ILE A 132 -29.69 -0.48 -18.43
N GLN A 133 -30.58 0.27 -17.81
CA GLN A 133 -30.27 1.04 -16.61
C GLN A 133 -31.07 0.49 -15.44
N VAL A 134 -30.57 0.61 -14.23
CA VAL A 134 -31.34 0.38 -13.01
C VAL A 134 -31.55 1.72 -12.32
N ARG A 135 -32.82 2.12 -12.19
CA ARG A 135 -33.22 3.29 -11.45
C ARG A 135 -33.42 2.95 -9.99
N TYR A 136 -32.71 3.66 -9.13
CA TYR A 136 -32.80 3.52 -7.68
C TYR A 136 -32.81 4.90 -7.03
N ARG A 137 -33.85 5.17 -6.23
CA ARG A 137 -34.14 6.51 -5.70
C ARG A 137 -34.30 7.52 -6.86
N GLU A 138 -33.47 8.57 -6.90
CA GLU A 138 -33.53 9.64 -7.90
C GLU A 138 -32.48 9.47 -9.01
N GLU A 139 -31.68 8.41 -8.97
CA GLU A 139 -30.57 8.18 -9.89
C GLU A 139 -30.79 6.91 -10.74
N SER A 140 -30.18 6.88 -11.93
CA SER A 140 -30.14 5.71 -12.81
C SER A 140 -28.69 5.34 -13.08
N TYR A 141 -28.39 4.05 -13.07
CA TYR A 141 -27.06 3.49 -13.26
C TYR A 141 -27.05 2.43 -14.35
N PRO A 142 -25.97 2.27 -15.12
CA PRO A 142 -25.82 1.12 -15.99
C PRO A 142 -25.98 -0.20 -15.24
N ALA A 143 -26.59 -1.17 -15.91
CA ALA A 143 -26.76 -2.51 -15.38
C ALA A 143 -26.71 -3.55 -16.50
N ALA A 144 -26.18 -4.73 -16.18
CA ALA A 144 -26.16 -5.87 -17.08
C ALA A 144 -26.73 -7.13 -16.42
N PRO A 145 -28.03 -7.12 -16.03
CA PRO A 145 -28.64 -8.28 -15.40
C PRO A 145 -28.65 -9.48 -16.35
N GLY A 146 -28.33 -10.67 -15.83
CA GLY A 146 -28.29 -11.90 -16.63
C GLY A 146 -29.67 -12.33 -17.15
N GLU A 147 -30.61 -12.58 -16.23
CA GLU A 147 -32.00 -12.88 -16.56
C GLU A 147 -32.95 -12.02 -15.72
N LEU A 148 -34.03 -11.57 -16.35
CA LEU A 148 -35.09 -10.79 -15.71
C LEU A 148 -36.43 -11.51 -15.84
N ARG A 149 -37.36 -11.22 -14.93
CA ARG A 149 -38.74 -11.69 -15.03
C ARG A 149 -39.70 -10.52 -15.16
N ARG A 150 -40.74 -10.70 -15.96
CA ARG A 150 -41.86 -9.75 -16.01
C ARG A 150 -42.64 -9.88 -14.71
N ILE A 151 -42.89 -8.75 -14.04
CA ILE A 151 -43.63 -8.71 -12.79
C ILE A 151 -44.91 -7.91 -12.99
N ARG A 152 -46.07 -8.53 -12.80
CA ARG A 152 -47.34 -7.83 -12.74
C ARG A 152 -47.67 -7.46 -11.32
N ILE A 153 -47.88 -6.17 -11.08
CA ILE A 153 -48.36 -5.64 -9.82
C ILE A 153 -49.88 -5.68 -9.82
N ALA A 154 -50.47 -6.36 -8.83
CA ALA A 154 -51.91 -6.57 -8.70
C ALA A 154 -52.54 -5.80 -7.51
N SER A 155 -51.72 -5.14 -6.69
CA SER A 155 -52.17 -4.38 -5.52
C SER A 155 -51.43 -3.06 -5.39
N PRO A 156 -52.11 -1.95 -5.02
CA PRO A 156 -51.48 -0.66 -4.76
C PRO A 156 -50.60 -0.67 -3.50
N GLY A 157 -50.70 -1.71 -2.65
CA GLY A 157 -49.86 -1.87 -1.46
C GLY A 157 -48.45 -2.38 -1.75
N VAL A 158 -48.12 -2.71 -3.00
CA VAL A 158 -46.77 -3.13 -3.40
C VAL A 158 -45.89 -1.90 -3.57
N ARG A 159 -44.75 -1.88 -2.88
CA ARG A 159 -43.74 -0.83 -3.00
C ARG A 159 -42.62 -1.30 -3.92
N VAL A 160 -42.42 -0.61 -5.03
CA VAL A 160 -41.24 -0.80 -5.89
C VAL A 160 -40.12 0.11 -5.38
N LEU A 161 -38.97 -0.47 -5.07
CA LEU A 161 -37.80 0.23 -4.52
C LEU A 161 -36.78 0.56 -5.60
N ALA A 162 -36.66 -0.31 -6.61
CA ALA A 162 -35.80 -0.12 -7.78
C ALA A 162 -36.47 -0.72 -9.02
N SER A 163 -36.17 -0.18 -10.19
CA SER A 163 -36.70 -0.67 -11.48
C SER A 163 -35.61 -0.67 -12.55
N TYR A 164 -35.58 -1.69 -13.39
CA TYR A 164 -34.84 -1.66 -14.64
C TYR A 164 -35.58 -0.80 -15.66
N GLU A 165 -34.84 0.09 -16.33
CA GLU A 165 -35.30 0.93 -17.42
C GLU A 165 -34.72 0.36 -18.73
N LEU A 166 -35.60 -0.10 -19.61
CA LEU A 166 -35.26 -0.68 -20.91
C LEU A 166 -35.77 0.27 -22.00
N ALA A 167 -34.94 0.51 -23.02
CA ALA A 167 -35.29 1.42 -24.10
C ALA A 167 -36.61 1.02 -24.79
N GLY A 168 -37.59 1.93 -24.78
CA GLY A 168 -38.89 1.73 -25.45
C GLY A 168 -39.82 0.70 -24.80
N GLN A 169 -39.52 0.22 -23.60
CA GLN A 169 -40.36 -0.72 -22.85
C GLN A 169 -40.78 -0.13 -21.50
N GLU A 170 -41.83 -0.69 -20.90
CA GLU A 170 -42.21 -0.33 -19.53
C GLU A 170 -41.11 -0.74 -18.54
N PRO A 171 -40.86 0.07 -17.49
CA PRO A 171 -39.90 -0.30 -16.46
C PRO A 171 -40.25 -1.62 -15.79
N VAL A 172 -39.23 -2.46 -15.60
CA VAL A 172 -39.39 -3.77 -14.99
C VAL A 172 -38.95 -3.68 -13.53
N PRO A 173 -39.81 -3.99 -12.55
CA PRO A 173 -39.43 -3.94 -11.14
C PRO A 173 -38.19 -4.80 -10.85
N TYR A 174 -37.17 -4.20 -10.24
CA TYR A 174 -35.96 -4.89 -9.79
C TYR A 174 -36.10 -5.35 -8.35
N VAL A 175 -36.29 -4.42 -7.41
CA VAL A 175 -36.55 -4.72 -6.00
C VAL A 175 -37.93 -4.22 -5.65
N LEU A 176 -38.77 -5.09 -5.10
CA LEU A 176 -40.10 -4.73 -4.63
C LEU A 176 -40.46 -5.44 -3.33
N ARG A 177 -41.41 -4.84 -2.61
CA ARG A 177 -41.94 -5.36 -1.36
C ARG A 177 -43.46 -5.36 -1.40
N GLY A 178 -44.05 -6.51 -1.11
CA GLY A 178 -45.48 -6.67 -0.86
C GLY A 178 -45.70 -7.34 0.50
N LYS A 179 -46.39 -6.66 1.42
CA LYS A 179 -46.51 -7.09 2.83
C LYS A 179 -45.14 -7.38 3.46
N ASN A 180 -44.87 -8.64 3.81
CA ASN A 180 -43.62 -9.13 4.40
C ASN A 180 -42.65 -9.74 3.37
N LEU A 181 -43.04 -9.90 2.10
CA LEU A 181 -42.16 -10.46 1.07
C LEU A 181 -41.43 -9.35 0.31
N TRP A 182 -40.10 -9.45 0.30
CA TRP A 182 -39.19 -8.68 -0.53
C TRP A 182 -38.72 -9.58 -1.67
N TYR A 183 -38.77 -9.09 -2.89
CA TYR A 183 -38.35 -9.82 -4.07
C TYR A 183 -37.29 -9.04 -4.83
N VAL A 184 -36.21 -9.75 -5.20
CA VAL A 184 -35.12 -9.26 -6.04
C VAL A 184 -35.20 -10.01 -7.37
N ASN A 185 -35.54 -9.27 -8.42
CA ASN A 185 -35.72 -9.78 -9.76
C ASN A 185 -34.36 -9.98 -10.45
N GLY A 186 -33.93 -11.24 -10.51
CA GLY A 186 -32.61 -11.64 -10.99
C GLY A 186 -31.70 -12.13 -9.85
N LEU A 187 -30.50 -12.56 -10.23
CA LEU A 187 -29.47 -13.08 -9.34
C LEU A 187 -28.22 -12.19 -9.45
N PRO A 188 -28.21 -11.00 -8.82
CA PRO A 188 -27.07 -10.11 -8.87
C PRO A 188 -25.90 -10.74 -8.10
N ALA A 189 -24.74 -10.86 -8.72
CA ALA A 189 -23.50 -11.33 -8.08
C ALA A 189 -22.30 -10.58 -8.69
N SER A 190 -21.25 -10.37 -7.90
CA SER A 190 -20.00 -9.80 -8.43
C SER A 190 -19.34 -10.79 -9.40
N SER A 191 -19.07 -10.36 -10.63
CA SER A 191 -18.39 -11.19 -11.64
C SER A 191 -16.95 -10.78 -11.95
N SER A 192 -16.49 -9.68 -11.36
CA SER A 192 -15.19 -9.02 -11.60
C SER A 192 -14.38 -8.91 -10.31
N ALA A 193 -13.08 -8.59 -10.46
CA ALA A 193 -12.20 -8.35 -9.32
C ALA A 193 -12.64 -7.13 -8.48
N TYR A 194 -13.24 -6.13 -9.13
CA TYR A 194 -13.72 -4.88 -8.52
C TYR A 194 -15.13 -4.54 -9.06
N PRO A 195 -15.90 -3.66 -8.39
CA PRO A 195 -17.17 -3.18 -8.91
C PRO A 195 -17.02 -2.62 -10.33
N ASP A 196 -17.81 -3.12 -11.25
CA ASP A 196 -17.91 -2.64 -12.63
C ASP A 196 -19.03 -1.59 -12.75
N PRO A 197 -18.70 -0.31 -13.05
CA PRO A 197 -19.67 0.76 -13.23
C PRO A 197 -20.75 0.48 -14.28
N GLU A 198 -20.47 -0.40 -15.26
CA GLU A 198 -21.40 -0.74 -16.33
C GLU A 198 -22.38 -1.89 -15.96
N ARG A 199 -22.12 -2.59 -14.85
CA ARG A 199 -22.79 -3.88 -14.57
C ARG A 199 -23.32 -4.03 -13.15
N ASP A 200 -22.59 -3.54 -12.15
CA ASP A 200 -22.69 -4.03 -10.77
C ASP A 200 -23.59 -3.16 -9.86
N ALA A 201 -24.19 -2.09 -10.39
CA ALA A 201 -25.16 -1.29 -9.64
C ALA A 201 -26.28 -2.12 -8.97
N PRO A 202 -26.84 -3.18 -9.59
CA PRO A 202 -27.82 -4.06 -8.92
C PRO A 202 -27.31 -4.69 -7.61
N VAL A 203 -26.08 -5.21 -7.57
CA VAL A 203 -25.50 -5.81 -6.35
C VAL A 203 -25.38 -4.76 -5.24
N LEU A 204 -24.99 -3.53 -5.58
CA LEU A 204 -24.86 -2.43 -4.62
C LEU A 204 -26.23 -1.93 -4.13
N ILE A 205 -27.24 -1.88 -5.01
CA ILE A 205 -28.62 -1.56 -4.62
C ILE A 205 -29.15 -2.62 -3.65
N LEU A 206 -28.88 -3.90 -3.91
CA LEU A 206 -29.23 -4.99 -3.02
C LEU A 206 -28.57 -4.81 -1.64
N ALA A 207 -27.25 -4.52 -1.61
CA ALA A 207 -26.53 -4.25 -0.36
C ALA A 207 -27.14 -3.07 0.44
N ASP A 208 -27.53 -1.97 -0.23
CA ASP A 208 -28.20 -0.85 0.43
C ASP A 208 -29.61 -1.22 0.95
N VAL A 209 -30.36 -2.02 0.18
CA VAL A 209 -31.70 -2.49 0.54
C VAL A 209 -31.67 -3.38 1.79
N LEU A 210 -30.57 -4.09 2.06
CA LEU A 210 -30.43 -4.94 3.24
C LEU A 210 -30.59 -4.15 4.55
N HIS A 211 -30.22 -2.86 4.61
CA HIS A 211 -30.50 -1.99 5.75
C HIS A 211 -31.99 -1.95 6.07
N ASP A 212 -32.83 -1.74 5.05
CA ASP A 212 -34.27 -1.58 5.22
C ASP A 212 -34.96 -2.94 5.46
N PHE A 213 -34.42 -4.02 4.89
CA PHE A 213 -34.91 -5.39 5.12
C PHE A 213 -34.64 -5.86 6.55
N LEU A 214 -33.43 -5.61 7.06
CA LEU A 214 -33.03 -6.00 8.42
C LEU A 214 -33.57 -5.02 9.46
N GLY A 215 -33.84 -3.77 9.07
CA GLY A 215 -34.24 -2.69 9.98
C GLY A 215 -33.06 -2.10 10.74
N VAL A 216 -31.85 -2.21 10.18
CA VAL A 216 -30.61 -1.69 10.73
C VAL A 216 -30.23 -0.42 9.96
N PRO A 217 -30.47 0.78 10.52
CA PRO A 217 -30.07 2.02 9.85
C PRO A 217 -28.53 2.08 9.77
N ALA A 218 -28.02 2.79 8.76
CA ALA A 218 -26.58 2.99 8.65
C ALA A 218 -26.03 3.86 9.78
N GLU A 219 -24.86 3.46 10.30
CA GLU A 219 -24.13 4.19 11.34
C GLU A 219 -23.00 5.02 10.73
N GLY A 220 -23.35 6.22 10.27
CA GLY A 220 -22.36 7.25 9.92
C GLY A 220 -22.09 7.41 8.42
N PRO A 221 -21.02 8.16 8.07
CA PRO A 221 -20.72 8.51 6.69
C PRO A 221 -20.08 7.34 5.93
N ARG A 222 -20.16 7.40 4.60
CA ARG A 222 -19.36 6.54 3.72
C ARG A 222 -17.88 6.76 3.98
N ARG A 223 -17.12 5.67 4.01
CA ARG A 223 -15.72 5.69 4.42
C ARG A 223 -14.76 5.43 3.28
N ALA A 224 -13.54 5.93 3.39
CA ALA A 224 -12.45 5.57 2.50
C ALA A 224 -11.23 5.11 3.30
N VAL A 225 -10.44 4.19 2.73
CA VAL A 225 -9.14 3.79 3.26
C VAL A 225 -8.11 3.94 2.17
N VAL A 226 -7.03 4.64 2.49
CA VAL A 226 -5.85 4.76 1.64
C VAL A 226 -4.82 3.75 2.11
N ARG A 227 -4.46 2.78 1.27
CA ARG A 227 -3.45 1.77 1.60
C ARG A 227 -2.21 1.93 0.72
N LEU A 228 -1.04 1.91 1.35
CA LEU A 228 0.23 1.70 0.67
C LEU A 228 0.56 0.21 0.77
N GLU A 229 0.63 -0.48 -0.37
CA GLU A 229 0.91 -1.92 -0.44
C GLU A 229 2.39 -2.17 -0.79
N ASP A 230 2.85 -3.41 -0.64
CA ASP A 230 4.26 -3.81 -0.89
C ASP A 230 5.31 -2.96 -0.18
N VAL A 231 5.00 -2.50 1.05
CA VAL A 231 5.89 -1.62 1.80
C VAL A 231 7.05 -2.44 2.37
N SER A 232 8.19 -2.41 1.68
CA SER A 232 9.38 -3.14 2.08
C SER A 232 10.69 -2.38 1.88
N VAL A 233 11.79 -3.00 2.35
CA VAL A 233 13.14 -2.43 2.49
C VAL A 233 13.79 -1.88 1.21
N HIS A 234 13.22 -2.13 0.04
CA HIS A 234 13.69 -1.59 -1.23
C HIS A 234 13.18 -0.16 -1.49
N ILE A 235 12.11 0.26 -0.81
CA ILE A 235 11.54 1.60 -0.96
C ILE A 235 12.45 2.62 -0.26
N PRO A 236 12.78 3.74 -0.92
CA PRO A 236 13.54 4.81 -0.28
C PRO A 236 12.76 5.41 0.92
N PRO A 237 13.35 5.48 2.13
CA PRO A 237 12.67 5.92 3.35
C PRO A 237 12.00 7.30 3.26
N GLU A 238 12.62 8.24 2.55
CA GLU A 238 12.15 9.59 2.32
C GLU A 238 10.81 9.64 1.55
N ARG A 239 10.54 8.62 0.74
CA ARG A 239 9.26 8.52 0.02
C ARG A 239 8.12 8.20 0.98
N ILE A 240 8.34 7.27 1.91
CA ILE A 240 7.38 6.94 2.97
C ILE A 240 7.14 8.15 3.88
N ILE A 241 8.21 8.86 4.27
CA ILE A 241 8.10 10.09 5.08
C ILE A 241 7.25 11.14 4.36
N ARG A 242 7.52 11.43 3.08
CA ARG A 242 6.77 12.41 2.30
C ARG A 242 5.28 12.06 2.20
N ILE A 243 4.97 10.80 1.93
CA ILE A 243 3.58 10.33 1.86
C ILE A 243 2.91 10.48 3.23
N ALA A 244 3.59 10.06 4.30
CA ALA A 244 3.07 10.19 5.66
C ALA A 244 2.81 11.65 6.06
N ASP A 245 3.70 12.58 5.71
CA ASP A 245 3.50 14.02 5.96
C ASP A 245 2.29 14.57 5.21
N TYR A 246 2.19 14.30 3.89
CA TYR A 246 1.06 14.74 3.08
C TYR A 246 -0.30 14.30 3.67
N LEU A 247 -0.38 13.01 4.07
CA LEU A 247 -1.58 12.42 4.64
C LEU A 247 -1.86 12.98 6.05
N HIS A 248 -0.83 13.12 6.88
CA HIS A 248 -0.94 13.67 8.23
C HIS A 248 -1.42 15.12 8.26
N GLU A 249 -0.83 15.99 7.42
CA GLU A 249 -1.22 17.39 7.28
C GLU A 249 -2.70 17.55 6.93
N ARG A 250 -3.24 16.63 6.13
CA ARG A 250 -4.65 16.57 5.73
C ARG A 250 -5.53 15.78 6.69
N ARG A 251 -4.95 15.24 7.77
CA ARG A 251 -5.62 14.39 8.77
C ARG A 251 -6.30 13.18 8.12
N VAL A 252 -5.60 12.55 7.18
CA VAL A 252 -6.03 11.33 6.50
C VAL A 252 -5.32 10.15 7.16
N PRO A 253 -6.02 9.32 7.95
CA PRO A 253 -5.49 8.03 8.38
C PRO A 253 -5.25 7.12 7.17
N PHE A 254 -4.27 6.23 7.27
CA PHE A 254 -3.88 5.36 6.17
C PHE A 254 -3.31 4.03 6.65
N ALA A 255 -3.19 3.08 5.73
CA ALA A 255 -2.69 1.73 5.97
C ALA A 255 -1.35 1.49 5.26
N LEU A 256 -0.51 0.64 5.86
CA LEU A 256 0.80 0.25 5.35
C LEU A 256 0.87 -1.29 5.36
N GLY A 257 0.77 -1.93 4.18
CA GLY A 257 1.01 -3.36 3.99
C GLY A 257 2.51 -3.63 4.03
N VAL A 258 3.05 -3.95 5.21
CA VAL A 258 4.49 -4.05 5.45
C VAL A 258 4.96 -5.50 5.31
N ILE A 259 6.00 -5.69 4.49
CA ILE A 259 6.70 -6.97 4.33
C ILE A 259 7.91 -7.00 5.30
N PRO A 260 7.90 -7.82 6.37
CA PRO A 260 8.94 -7.78 7.40
C PRO A 260 10.32 -8.25 6.94
N ALA A 261 10.36 -9.19 5.99
CA ALA A 261 11.59 -9.81 5.51
C ALA A 261 11.55 -9.97 3.99
N GLN A 262 11.84 -8.90 3.24
CA GLN A 262 11.75 -8.95 1.78
C GLN A 262 12.73 -9.98 1.22
N ARG A 263 12.21 -10.88 0.38
CA ARG A 263 13.02 -11.74 -0.45
C ARG A 263 13.15 -11.13 -1.85
N PHE A 264 14.37 -11.04 -2.35
CA PHE A 264 14.68 -10.54 -3.69
C PHE A 264 14.80 -11.67 -4.70
N GLU A 265 14.77 -11.32 -5.99
CA GLU A 265 14.90 -12.28 -7.10
C GLU A 265 16.19 -13.11 -7.05
N ASP A 266 17.27 -12.52 -6.51
CA ASP A 266 18.55 -13.19 -6.31
C ASP A 266 18.55 -14.20 -5.13
N GLY A 267 17.41 -14.38 -4.47
CA GLY A 267 17.20 -15.26 -3.33
C GLY A 267 17.63 -14.68 -1.99
N ARG A 268 18.24 -13.48 -1.96
CA ARG A 268 18.61 -12.83 -0.69
C ARG A 268 17.35 -12.40 0.06
N VAL A 269 17.37 -12.59 1.36
CA VAL A 269 16.35 -12.07 2.28
C VAL A 269 16.98 -10.91 3.03
N VAL A 270 16.28 -9.78 3.09
CA VAL A 270 16.68 -8.62 3.89
C VAL A 270 15.56 -8.28 4.86
N GLU A 271 15.84 -8.41 6.14
CA GLU A 271 14.90 -8.07 7.21
C GLU A 271 14.86 -6.55 7.45
N LEU A 272 13.73 -6.06 7.97
CA LEU A 272 13.56 -4.63 8.32
C LEU A 272 14.69 -4.11 9.22
N SER A 273 15.16 -4.92 10.18
CA SER A 273 16.22 -4.52 11.12
C SER A 273 17.54 -4.19 10.45
N GLU A 274 17.79 -4.71 9.25
CA GLU A 274 19.00 -4.43 8.47
C GLU A 274 18.93 -3.06 7.78
N ARG A 275 17.75 -2.45 7.70
CA ARG A 275 17.50 -1.11 7.14
C ARG A 275 16.97 -0.14 8.21
N PRO A 276 17.81 0.31 9.16
CA PRO A 276 17.36 1.20 10.24
C PRO A 276 16.79 2.54 9.75
N GLY A 277 17.22 3.05 8.59
CA GLY A 277 16.62 4.23 7.96
C GLY A 277 15.17 4.01 7.53
N PHE A 278 14.86 2.84 6.99
CA PHE A 278 13.51 2.46 6.59
C PHE A 278 12.63 2.20 7.82
N VAL A 279 13.14 1.52 8.85
CA VAL A 279 12.44 1.35 10.14
C VAL A 279 12.04 2.71 10.75
N ARG A 280 12.92 3.72 10.68
CA ARG A 280 12.58 5.08 11.12
C ARG A 280 11.39 5.65 10.35
N ALA A 281 11.38 5.52 9.03
CA ALA A 281 10.28 6.01 8.20
C ALA A 281 8.95 5.29 8.48
N LEU A 282 8.96 3.98 8.71
CA LEU A 282 7.75 3.24 9.08
C LEU A 282 7.20 3.67 10.44
N ARG A 283 8.06 3.85 11.45
CA ARG A 283 7.63 4.34 12.76
C ARG A 283 7.10 5.77 12.71
N TYR A 284 7.74 6.62 11.89
CA TYR A 284 7.27 7.96 11.61
C TYR A 284 5.85 7.96 11.06
N ALA A 285 5.61 7.13 10.04
CA ALA A 285 4.31 6.97 9.41
C ALA A 285 3.27 6.45 10.41
N GLN A 286 3.64 5.47 11.25
CA GLN A 286 2.77 4.94 12.32
C GLN A 286 2.34 6.03 13.33
N GLU A 287 3.27 6.86 13.79
CA GLU A 287 2.99 7.99 14.69
C GLU A 287 2.12 9.08 14.05
N ARG A 288 2.04 9.10 12.72
CA ARG A 288 1.32 10.11 11.91
C ARG A 288 -0.02 9.66 11.34
N GLY A 289 -0.52 8.51 11.78
CA GLY A 289 -1.84 8.00 11.35
C GLY A 289 -1.77 6.72 10.52
N GLY A 290 -0.56 6.25 10.19
CA GLY A 290 -0.36 4.96 9.54
C GLY A 290 -0.75 3.80 10.47
N THR A 291 -1.48 2.84 9.93
CA THR A 291 -1.76 1.54 10.56
C THR A 291 -0.90 0.49 9.90
N ILE A 292 -0.12 -0.25 10.69
CA ILE A 292 0.74 -1.33 10.18
C ILE A 292 -0.12 -2.57 9.95
N ILE A 293 0.02 -3.14 8.75
CA ILE A 293 -0.63 -4.36 8.30
C ILE A 293 0.47 -5.35 7.97
N LEU A 294 0.35 -6.58 8.45
CA LEU A 294 1.32 -7.62 8.11
C LEU A 294 0.97 -8.17 6.73
N HIS A 295 1.81 -7.87 5.74
CA HIS A 295 1.58 -8.23 4.35
C HIS A 295 2.47 -9.39 3.91
N GLY A 296 2.11 -10.60 4.34
CA GLY A 296 2.98 -11.76 4.25
C GLY A 296 4.23 -11.65 5.12
N TYR A 297 5.16 -12.58 4.92
CA TYR A 297 6.47 -12.58 5.58
C TYR A 297 7.59 -12.23 4.58
N HIS A 298 7.60 -12.90 3.42
CA HIS A 298 8.52 -12.62 2.31
C HIS A 298 7.87 -11.95 1.12
N HIS A 299 6.54 -11.96 1.05
CA HIS A 299 5.72 -11.62 -0.12
C HIS A 299 5.84 -12.61 -1.29
N THR A 300 6.90 -13.43 -1.34
CA THR A 300 7.16 -14.33 -2.47
C THR A 300 7.32 -15.80 -2.07
N PHE A 301 6.94 -16.70 -2.99
CA PHE A 301 7.22 -18.13 -2.95
C PHE A 301 8.50 -18.39 -3.75
N GLY A 302 9.46 -19.07 -3.12
CA GLY A 302 10.76 -19.30 -3.76
C GLY A 302 11.51 -18.00 -4.04
N SER A 303 12.20 -17.88 -5.16
CA SER A 303 13.05 -16.73 -5.49
C SER A 303 12.44 -15.77 -6.50
N GLY A 304 11.12 -15.77 -6.74
CA GLY A 304 10.56 -14.85 -7.75
C GLY A 304 9.09 -15.02 -8.11
N GLU A 305 8.30 -15.79 -7.37
CA GLU A 305 6.83 -15.76 -7.53
C GLU A 305 6.25 -14.69 -6.61
N ASP A 306 5.42 -13.79 -7.12
CA ASP A 306 4.82 -12.70 -6.34
C ASP A 306 3.79 -13.18 -5.30
N TYR A 307 3.44 -14.47 -5.32
CA TYR A 307 2.56 -15.12 -4.35
C TYR A 307 3.36 -15.81 -3.25
N GLU A 308 3.02 -15.61 -1.97
CA GLU A 308 3.72 -16.31 -0.88
C GLU A 308 3.03 -17.61 -0.42
N PHE A 309 1.71 -17.69 -0.55
CA PHE A 309 0.88 -18.74 0.03
C PHE A 309 0.08 -19.54 -1.02
N TRP A 310 0.39 -19.34 -2.30
CA TRP A 310 -0.21 -19.98 -3.45
C TRP A 310 0.86 -20.32 -4.48
N ASP A 311 0.70 -21.45 -5.17
CA ASP A 311 1.53 -21.83 -6.31
C ASP A 311 0.83 -21.33 -7.58
N GLU A 312 1.24 -20.16 -8.05
CA GLU A 312 0.63 -19.52 -9.24
C GLU A 312 0.80 -20.38 -10.49
N GLN A 313 1.96 -21.03 -10.66
CA GLN A 313 2.24 -21.83 -11.86
C GLN A 313 1.32 -23.04 -11.98
N ARG A 314 0.99 -23.66 -10.84
CA ARG A 314 0.07 -24.81 -10.77
C ARG A 314 -1.38 -24.41 -10.54
N ASP A 315 -1.64 -23.14 -10.25
CA ASP A 315 -2.91 -22.61 -9.76
C ASP A 315 -3.48 -23.49 -8.64
N ALA A 316 -2.65 -23.74 -7.61
CA ALA A 316 -2.97 -24.67 -6.53
C ALA A 316 -2.38 -24.24 -5.18
N PRO A 317 -2.89 -24.79 -4.06
CA PRO A 317 -2.23 -24.69 -2.77
C PRO A 317 -0.78 -25.20 -2.83
N ILE A 318 0.08 -24.61 -2.00
CA ILE A 318 1.48 -25.03 -1.87
C ILE A 318 1.56 -26.51 -1.51
N ALA A 319 2.31 -27.28 -2.29
CA ALA A 319 2.49 -28.71 -2.06
C ALA A 319 3.14 -28.96 -0.69
N GLY A 320 2.49 -29.79 0.14
CA GLY A 320 2.98 -30.13 1.48
C GLY A 320 2.76 -29.04 2.53
N GLU A 321 1.84 -28.11 2.29
CA GLU A 321 1.45 -27.10 3.27
C GLU A 321 1.08 -27.71 4.64
N THR A 322 1.48 -27.03 5.71
CA THR A 322 1.13 -27.38 7.08
C THR A 322 0.79 -26.12 7.85
N ARG A 323 -0.06 -26.25 8.88
CA ARG A 323 -0.36 -25.14 9.79
C ARG A 323 0.92 -24.55 10.37
N GLU A 324 1.86 -25.39 10.80
CA GLU A 324 3.13 -24.98 11.43
C GLU A 324 4.01 -24.16 10.49
N MET A 325 3.98 -24.44 9.18
CA MET A 325 4.74 -23.66 8.18
C MET A 325 4.24 -22.23 8.10
N TYR A 326 2.92 -22.03 8.10
CA TYR A 326 2.30 -20.71 8.06
C TYR A 326 2.43 -20.01 9.42
N ALA A 327 2.11 -20.69 10.51
CA ALA A 327 2.25 -20.17 11.88
C ALA A 327 3.63 -19.54 12.13
N ARG A 328 4.72 -20.22 11.75
CA ARG A 328 6.08 -19.69 11.90
C ARG A 328 6.29 -18.37 11.15
N LYS A 329 5.79 -18.25 9.91
CA LYS A 329 5.87 -17.02 9.12
C LYS A 329 5.11 -15.86 9.79
N LEU A 330 3.94 -16.12 10.35
CA LEU A 330 3.15 -15.12 11.07
C LEU A 330 3.84 -14.71 12.38
N GLU A 331 4.31 -15.68 13.17
CA GLU A 331 5.02 -15.42 14.43
C GLU A 331 6.31 -14.62 14.19
N ASP A 332 7.12 -15.01 13.20
CA ASP A 332 8.33 -14.27 12.85
C ASP A 332 8.02 -12.88 12.28
N GLY A 333 6.99 -12.75 11.44
CA GLY A 333 6.55 -11.45 10.93
C GLY A 333 6.14 -10.50 12.05
N ILE A 334 5.28 -10.96 12.98
CA ILE A 334 4.86 -10.18 14.16
C ILE A 334 6.07 -9.84 15.04
N ARG A 335 6.96 -10.81 15.28
CA ARG A 335 8.18 -10.61 16.07
C ARG A 335 9.07 -9.53 15.46
N ILE A 336 9.40 -9.63 14.17
CA ILE A 336 10.25 -8.65 13.48
C ILE A 336 9.64 -7.24 13.53
N LEU A 337 8.33 -7.12 13.28
CA LEU A 337 7.65 -5.82 13.35
C LEU A 337 7.74 -5.23 14.77
N ARG A 338 7.38 -6.00 15.80
CA ARG A 338 7.38 -5.52 17.19
C ARG A 338 8.79 -5.25 17.72
N ASP A 339 9.78 -6.05 17.34
CA ASP A 339 11.20 -5.81 17.66
C ASP A 339 11.67 -4.45 17.12
N ASN A 340 11.12 -4.02 15.99
CA ASN A 340 11.38 -2.71 15.39
C ASN A 340 10.39 -1.61 15.86
N GLY A 341 9.49 -1.92 16.80
CA GLY A 341 8.51 -1.00 17.39
C GLY A 341 7.36 -0.62 16.46
N LEU A 342 7.06 -1.49 15.50
CA LEU A 342 5.89 -1.44 14.63
C LEU A 342 4.83 -2.40 15.17
N GLU A 343 3.59 -1.97 15.27
CA GLU A 343 2.50 -2.77 15.83
C GLU A 343 1.52 -3.19 14.72
N PRO A 344 1.62 -4.43 14.20
CA PRO A 344 0.67 -4.91 13.20
C PRO A 344 -0.74 -5.01 13.80
N ARG A 345 -1.77 -4.66 13.03
CA ARG A 345 -3.18 -4.68 13.46
C ARG A 345 -4.07 -5.58 12.62
N LEU A 346 -3.77 -5.68 11.33
CA LEU A 346 -4.51 -6.51 10.38
C LEU A 346 -3.54 -7.40 9.60
N TRP A 347 -4.10 -8.43 8.99
CA TRP A 347 -3.45 -9.27 8.00
C TRP A 347 -3.77 -8.83 6.57
N GLU A 348 -2.83 -9.05 5.66
CA GLU A 348 -3.04 -8.92 4.22
C GLU A 348 -2.26 -10.03 3.50
N THR A 349 -2.98 -10.91 2.82
CA THR A 349 -2.38 -12.01 2.06
C THR A 349 -1.75 -11.44 0.79
N PRO A 350 -0.45 -11.68 0.50
CA PRO A 350 0.15 -11.35 -0.78
C PRO A 350 -0.73 -11.85 -1.94
N HIS A 351 -1.17 -10.93 -2.80
CA HIS A 351 -2.07 -11.17 -3.93
C HIS A 351 -3.42 -11.85 -3.59
N TYR A 352 -3.84 -11.81 -2.33
CA TYR A 352 -5.13 -12.35 -1.86
C TYR A 352 -5.37 -13.82 -2.22
N ALA A 353 -4.29 -14.59 -2.39
CA ALA A 353 -4.38 -16.00 -2.77
C ALA A 353 -3.67 -16.88 -1.74
N ALA A 354 -4.45 -17.77 -1.13
CA ALA A 354 -3.99 -18.77 -0.19
C ALA A 354 -4.99 -19.93 -0.14
N SER A 355 -4.56 -21.06 0.43
CA SER A 355 -5.43 -22.21 0.65
C SER A 355 -6.42 -21.97 1.80
N PRO A 356 -7.51 -22.77 1.89
CA PRO A 356 -8.36 -22.79 3.09
C PRO A 356 -7.62 -23.10 4.40
N LEU A 357 -6.53 -23.89 4.35
CA LEU A 357 -5.70 -24.17 5.53
C LEU A 357 -4.93 -22.92 5.96
N ALA A 358 -4.34 -22.22 5.00
CA ALA A 358 -3.63 -20.98 5.22
C ALA A 358 -4.55 -19.90 5.83
N TYR A 359 -5.71 -19.65 5.21
CA TYR A 359 -6.67 -18.68 5.74
C TYR A 359 -7.15 -18.98 7.16
N ARG A 360 -7.46 -20.25 7.47
CA ARG A 360 -7.77 -20.65 8.86
C ARG A 360 -6.61 -20.39 9.81
N THR A 361 -5.38 -20.65 9.37
CA THR A 361 -4.19 -20.37 10.18
C THR A 361 -4.03 -18.86 10.39
N PHE A 362 -4.25 -18.03 9.37
CA PHE A 362 -4.16 -16.57 9.51
C PHE A 362 -5.18 -16.02 10.51
N ALA A 363 -6.40 -16.58 10.49
CA ALA A 363 -7.48 -16.22 11.40
C ALA A 363 -7.18 -16.51 12.89
N GLU A 364 -6.31 -17.49 13.17
CA GLU A 364 -5.86 -17.75 14.54
C GLU A 364 -5.00 -16.62 15.11
N TYR A 365 -4.31 -15.87 14.25
CA TYR A 365 -3.39 -14.79 14.64
C TYR A 365 -3.99 -13.40 14.48
N PHE A 366 -4.82 -13.17 13.45
CA PHE A 366 -5.42 -11.88 13.17
C PHE A 366 -6.93 -12.01 13.03
N SER A 367 -7.68 -11.31 13.86
CA SER A 367 -9.15 -11.24 13.76
C SER A 367 -9.67 -10.53 12.51
N HIS A 368 -8.85 -9.70 11.86
CA HIS A 368 -9.23 -8.89 10.71
C HIS A 368 -8.19 -9.02 9.58
N ALA A 369 -8.68 -9.01 8.34
CA ALA A 369 -7.87 -8.90 7.14
C ALA A 369 -8.37 -7.77 6.23
N ILE A 370 -7.49 -7.20 5.40
CA ILE A 370 -7.85 -6.17 4.39
C ILE A 370 -7.58 -6.70 2.98
N GLU A 371 -8.57 -7.35 2.40
CA GLU A 371 -8.39 -8.09 1.14
C GLU A 371 -9.75 -8.48 0.54
N THR A 372 -9.71 -9.01 -0.69
CA THR A 372 -10.81 -9.81 -1.23
C THR A 372 -10.52 -11.30 -1.01
N ARG A 373 -11.56 -12.15 -0.98
CA ARG A 373 -11.37 -13.59 -0.89
C ARG A 373 -12.17 -14.29 -1.97
N ASP A 374 -11.55 -15.25 -2.66
CA ASP A 374 -12.30 -16.19 -3.49
C ASP A 374 -12.93 -17.28 -2.59
N PRO A 375 -14.19 -17.68 -2.81
CA PRO A 375 -15.09 -17.24 -3.88
C PRO A 375 -15.98 -16.04 -3.53
N VAL A 376 -15.85 -15.39 -2.36
CA VAL A 376 -16.68 -14.26 -1.92
C VAL A 376 -16.73 -13.10 -2.95
N GLY A 377 -15.57 -12.74 -3.51
CA GLY A 377 -15.42 -11.55 -4.36
C GLY A 377 -15.27 -10.25 -3.55
N TRP A 378 -15.51 -9.11 -4.20
CA TRP A 378 -15.49 -7.81 -3.54
C TRP A 378 -16.76 -7.56 -2.72
N LEU A 379 -16.65 -6.73 -1.69
CA LEU A 379 -17.76 -6.31 -0.82
C LEU A 379 -17.81 -4.78 -0.71
N PRO A 380 -19.00 -4.17 -0.53
CA PRO A 380 -19.14 -2.73 -0.42
C PRO A 380 -18.76 -2.16 0.96
N TYR A 381 -18.62 -3.00 1.98
CA TYR A 381 -18.35 -2.62 3.36
C TYR A 381 -17.62 -3.76 4.11
N PRO A 382 -17.04 -3.48 5.30
CA PRO A 382 -16.47 -4.52 6.14
C PRO A 382 -17.53 -5.53 6.57
N SER A 383 -17.20 -6.80 6.45
CA SER A 383 -18.11 -7.91 6.71
C SER A 383 -17.39 -9.04 7.42
N GLY A 384 -18.04 -9.63 8.41
CA GLY A 384 -17.59 -10.92 8.90
C GLY A 384 -18.11 -11.33 10.28
N PRO A 385 -17.52 -12.38 10.88
CA PRO A 385 -16.37 -13.13 10.37
C PRO A 385 -16.66 -13.80 9.03
N ASP A 386 -15.67 -14.21 8.26
CA ASP A 386 -15.84 -15.03 7.06
C ASP A 386 -15.86 -16.53 7.44
N PRO A 387 -15.94 -17.48 6.49
CA PRO A 387 -15.91 -18.91 6.81
C PRO A 387 -14.64 -19.38 7.53
N TYR A 388 -13.56 -18.60 7.48
CA TYR A 388 -12.29 -18.90 8.14
C TYR A 388 -12.13 -18.22 9.51
N GLY A 389 -12.98 -17.24 9.83
CA GLY A 389 -13.07 -16.60 11.14
C GLY A 389 -12.64 -15.13 11.18
N GLN A 390 -12.31 -14.51 10.06
CA GLN A 390 -11.81 -13.12 10.02
C GLN A 390 -12.88 -12.15 9.54
N VAL A 391 -12.91 -10.95 10.12
CA VAL A 391 -13.63 -9.83 9.51
C VAL A 391 -12.81 -9.29 8.34
N LEU A 392 -13.43 -9.14 7.17
CA LEU A 392 -12.79 -8.61 5.97
C LEU A 392 -13.11 -7.13 5.84
N VAL A 393 -12.08 -6.28 5.84
CA VAL A 393 -12.16 -4.94 5.26
C VAL A 393 -11.98 -5.11 3.76
N PRO A 394 -12.94 -4.69 2.92
CA PRO A 394 -12.89 -5.00 1.49
C PRO A 394 -11.73 -4.31 0.81
N GLU A 395 -11.26 -4.87 -0.30
CA GLU A 395 -10.54 -4.14 -1.34
C GLU A 395 -11.47 -4.08 -2.57
N ASN A 396 -11.85 -2.89 -3.02
CA ASN A 396 -12.91 -2.71 -4.01
C ASN A 396 -12.71 -1.53 -4.96
N LEU A 397 -11.56 -0.86 -4.93
CA LEU A 397 -11.22 0.16 -5.92
C LEU A 397 -10.15 -0.32 -6.91
N GLY A 398 -9.38 -1.34 -6.54
CA GLY A 398 -8.17 -1.80 -7.21
C GLY A 398 -6.96 -0.92 -6.90
N TYR A 399 -6.00 -0.93 -7.83
CA TYR A 399 -4.73 -0.20 -7.70
C TYR A 399 -4.42 0.73 -8.87
N ILE A 400 -3.53 1.68 -8.61
CA ILE A 400 -3.01 2.61 -9.61
C ILE A 400 -1.79 1.97 -10.29
N ALA A 401 -1.85 1.82 -11.61
CA ALA A 401 -0.73 1.37 -12.44
C ALA A 401 -0.87 1.96 -13.85
N PRO A 402 -0.42 3.22 -14.07
CA PRO A 402 -0.67 3.92 -15.33
C PRO A 402 -0.05 3.21 -16.55
N ARG A 403 1.05 2.46 -16.35
CA ARG A 403 1.68 1.65 -17.40
C ARG A 403 0.81 0.48 -17.87
N GLU A 404 -0.09 0.00 -17.01
CA GLU A 404 -1.08 -1.04 -17.30
C GLU A 404 -2.44 -0.45 -17.70
N GLY A 405 -2.53 0.87 -17.85
CA GLY A 405 -3.78 1.57 -18.13
C GLY A 405 -4.72 1.72 -16.92
N ARG A 406 -4.26 1.39 -15.70
CA ARG A 406 -5.04 1.57 -14.46
C ARG A 406 -4.75 2.94 -13.86
N THR A 407 -5.76 3.79 -13.77
CA THR A 407 -5.65 5.20 -13.40
C THR A 407 -6.33 5.53 -12.08
N VAL A 408 -6.05 6.72 -11.55
CA VAL A 408 -6.81 7.27 -10.41
C VAL A 408 -8.28 7.46 -10.78
N GLU A 409 -8.58 7.83 -12.02
CA GLU A 409 -9.94 8.00 -12.53
C GLU A 409 -10.76 6.71 -12.39
N ASP A 410 -10.18 5.55 -12.71
CA ASP A 410 -10.86 4.25 -12.57
C ASP A 410 -11.26 3.97 -11.11
N GLN A 411 -10.36 4.25 -10.16
CA GLN A 411 -10.67 4.11 -8.73
C GLN A 411 -11.76 5.09 -8.30
N LEU A 412 -11.69 6.34 -8.77
CA LEU A 412 -12.68 7.36 -8.44
C LEU A 412 -14.06 7.06 -9.07
N GLU A 413 -14.11 6.39 -10.21
CA GLU A 413 -15.35 5.93 -10.82
C GLU A 413 -16.00 4.80 -10.00
N ARG A 414 -15.21 3.80 -9.59
CA ARG A 414 -15.67 2.74 -8.66
C ARG A 414 -16.11 3.32 -7.32
N ALA A 415 -15.37 4.27 -6.77
CA ALA A 415 -15.75 4.97 -5.56
C ALA A 415 -17.07 5.74 -5.73
N ARG A 416 -17.34 6.31 -6.92
CA ARG A 416 -18.62 6.97 -7.20
C ARG A 416 -19.76 5.96 -7.21
N LEU A 417 -19.56 4.80 -7.84
CA LEU A 417 -20.55 3.72 -7.89
C LEU A 417 -20.89 3.19 -6.48
N LEU A 418 -19.88 3.00 -5.63
CA LEU A 418 -20.06 2.56 -4.23
C LEU A 418 -20.98 3.48 -3.41
N LYS A 419 -21.16 4.74 -3.83
CA LYS A 419 -22.07 5.68 -3.14
C LYS A 419 -23.55 5.26 -3.22
N ILE A 420 -23.91 4.30 -4.06
CA ILE A 420 -25.24 3.67 -4.02
C ILE A 420 -25.55 3.16 -2.61
N VAL A 421 -24.56 2.58 -1.92
CA VAL A 421 -24.68 2.08 -0.55
C VAL A 421 -24.45 3.23 0.43
N ARG A 422 -25.38 3.37 1.38
CA ARG A 422 -25.41 4.50 2.33
C ARG A 422 -24.21 4.59 3.27
N ASP A 423 -23.54 3.49 3.58
CA ASP A 423 -22.36 3.41 4.46
C ASP A 423 -21.19 2.61 3.85
N ALA A 424 -21.11 2.56 2.52
CA ALA A 424 -20.01 1.87 1.83
C ALA A 424 -18.62 2.36 2.25
N TRP A 425 -17.65 1.45 2.12
CA TRP A 425 -16.23 1.69 2.25
C TRP A 425 -15.56 1.60 0.89
N ALA A 426 -14.89 2.67 0.48
CA ALA A 426 -14.05 2.75 -0.71
C ALA A 426 -12.60 2.46 -0.32
N VAL A 427 -12.09 1.28 -0.68
CA VAL A 427 -10.78 0.81 -0.25
C VAL A 427 -9.98 0.39 -1.48
N GLY A 428 -8.87 1.09 -1.69
CA GLY A 428 -7.93 0.81 -2.77
C GLY A 428 -6.51 1.02 -2.31
N PHE A 429 -5.58 0.67 -3.19
CA PHE A 429 -4.17 0.73 -2.87
C PHE A 429 -3.33 1.43 -3.91
N TYR A 430 -2.16 1.83 -3.44
CA TYR A 430 -1.13 2.53 -4.17
C TYR A 430 0.21 1.86 -3.86
N HIS A 431 1.01 1.58 -4.89
CA HIS A 431 2.34 1.01 -4.74
C HIS A 431 3.38 2.14 -4.59
N PRO A 432 3.87 2.42 -3.37
CA PRO A 432 4.85 3.46 -3.13
C PRO A 432 6.20 3.20 -3.79
N ALA A 433 6.50 1.99 -4.24
CA ALA A 433 7.72 1.73 -5.00
C ALA A 433 7.66 2.33 -6.41
N SER A 434 6.55 2.15 -7.12
CA SER A 434 6.46 2.33 -8.57
C SER A 434 5.57 3.49 -9.01
N VAL A 435 4.62 3.96 -8.18
CA VAL A 435 3.62 4.97 -8.57
C VAL A 435 3.99 6.35 -8.01
N PRO A 436 4.05 7.45 -8.78
CA PRO A 436 4.40 8.78 -8.25
C PRO A 436 3.47 9.25 -7.13
N PRO A 437 3.97 9.93 -6.06
CA PRO A 437 3.11 10.43 -4.98
C PRO A 437 1.96 11.32 -5.45
N SER A 438 2.13 12.07 -6.54
CA SER A 438 1.07 12.91 -7.12
C SER A 438 -0.22 12.14 -7.46
N GLU A 439 -0.14 10.85 -7.81
CA GLU A 439 -1.32 10.02 -8.06
C GLU A 439 -2.08 9.70 -6.75
N LEU A 440 -1.34 9.44 -5.66
CA LEU A 440 -1.94 9.29 -4.33
C LEU A 440 -2.64 10.58 -3.90
N GLU A 441 -2.01 11.73 -4.11
CA GLU A 441 -2.60 13.04 -3.79
C GLU A 441 -3.90 13.27 -4.58
N ARG A 442 -3.91 12.95 -5.88
CA ARG A 442 -5.11 13.02 -6.73
C ARG A 442 -6.23 12.11 -6.23
N LEU A 443 -5.90 10.88 -5.82
CA LEU A 443 -6.87 9.93 -5.27
C LEU A 443 -7.49 10.46 -3.96
N VAL A 444 -6.65 10.91 -3.02
CA VAL A 444 -7.10 11.47 -1.72
C VAL A 444 -8.02 12.66 -1.91
N GLU A 445 -7.63 13.60 -2.78
CA GLU A 445 -8.47 14.76 -3.10
C GLU A 445 -9.78 14.35 -3.79
N GLY A 446 -9.71 13.40 -4.73
CA GLY A 446 -10.88 12.89 -5.44
C GLY A 446 -11.89 12.23 -4.50
N LEU A 447 -11.44 11.36 -3.61
CA LEU A 447 -12.29 10.70 -2.60
C LEU A 447 -12.91 11.73 -1.64
N SER A 448 -12.12 12.72 -1.20
CA SER A 448 -12.62 13.83 -0.37
C SER A 448 -13.71 14.63 -1.08
N ARG A 449 -13.50 15.00 -2.36
CA ARG A 449 -14.50 15.72 -3.17
C ARG A 449 -15.77 14.91 -3.40
N GLN A 450 -15.68 13.58 -3.40
CA GLN A 450 -16.84 12.70 -3.49
C GLN A 450 -17.62 12.57 -2.18
N GLY A 451 -17.10 13.11 -1.07
CA GLY A 451 -17.74 13.16 0.24
C GLY A 451 -17.40 11.98 1.15
N TYR A 452 -16.34 11.22 0.85
CA TYR A 452 -15.86 10.16 1.72
C TYR A 452 -15.13 10.72 2.95
N VAL A 453 -15.31 10.05 4.08
CA VAL A 453 -14.54 10.30 5.32
C VAL A 453 -13.50 9.20 5.47
N PHE A 454 -12.23 9.56 5.65
CA PHE A 454 -11.18 8.55 5.78
C PHE A 454 -11.28 7.83 7.14
N ALA A 455 -11.35 6.49 7.10
CA ALA A 455 -11.42 5.65 8.28
C ALA A 455 -10.02 5.43 8.87
N ASP A 456 -9.89 5.61 10.19
CA ASP A 456 -8.73 5.08 10.92
C ASP A 456 -8.99 3.61 11.26
N LEU A 457 -8.19 2.71 10.70
CA LEU A 457 -8.30 1.27 10.97
C LEU A 457 -7.99 0.93 12.44
N LYS A 458 -7.37 1.84 13.20
CA LYS A 458 -7.14 1.68 14.65
C LYS A 458 -8.43 1.74 15.47
N ASP A 459 -9.50 2.28 14.91
CA ASP A 459 -10.81 2.34 15.56
C ASP A 459 -11.57 1.01 15.44
N LEU A 460 -11.11 0.10 14.57
CA LEU A 460 -11.68 -1.25 14.48
C LEU A 460 -11.26 -2.07 15.71
N PRO A 461 -12.15 -2.96 16.22
CA PRO A 461 -11.85 -3.82 17.35
C PRO A 461 -10.96 -5.01 16.93
N THR A 462 -9.75 -4.72 16.45
CA THR A 462 -8.79 -5.71 15.97
C THR A 462 -8.06 -6.38 17.12
N GLU A 463 -8.00 -7.71 17.08
CA GLU A 463 -7.16 -8.56 17.93
C GLU A 463 -6.03 -9.23 17.12
N VAL A 464 -4.84 -9.27 17.73
CA VAL A 464 -3.66 -10.01 17.28
C VAL A 464 -3.24 -11.01 18.37
N SER A 465 -3.52 -12.30 18.18
CA SER A 465 -3.50 -13.32 19.24
C SER A 465 -2.11 -13.76 19.71
N TYR A 466 -1.05 -13.47 18.94
CA TYR A 466 0.32 -13.78 19.33
C TYR A 466 0.89 -12.68 20.22
N ASP A 467 0.82 -12.82 21.55
CA ASP A 467 1.30 -11.82 22.55
C ASP A 467 2.83 -11.79 22.71
N TYR A 468 3.56 -11.83 21.60
CA TYR A 468 5.00 -11.56 21.64
C TYR A 468 5.26 -10.10 22.01
N ARG A 469 6.06 -9.89 23.05
CA ARG A 469 6.53 -8.57 23.47
C ARG A 469 8.05 -8.56 23.50
N PRO A 470 8.70 -7.60 22.82
CA PRO A 470 10.15 -7.51 22.84
C PRO A 470 10.66 -7.29 24.27
N ASP A 471 11.76 -7.97 24.61
CA ASP A 471 12.40 -7.81 25.90
C ASP A 471 12.92 -6.37 26.12
N PRO A 472 13.23 -5.95 27.35
CA PRO A 472 13.68 -4.58 27.63
C PRO A 472 14.90 -4.12 26.81
N LEU A 473 15.83 -5.02 26.51
CA LEU A 473 17.03 -4.68 25.73
C LEU A 473 16.66 -4.46 24.25
N THR A 474 15.82 -5.32 23.68
CA THR A 474 15.33 -5.15 22.31
C THR A 474 14.52 -3.87 22.14
N ARG A 475 13.64 -3.56 23.12
CA ARG A 475 12.94 -2.26 23.15
C ARG A 475 13.90 -1.08 23.21
N LEU A 476 14.94 -1.15 24.03
CA LEU A 476 15.95 -0.09 24.11
C LEU A 476 16.71 0.07 22.80
N LYS A 477 17.13 -1.03 22.15
CA LYS A 477 17.80 -0.99 20.83
C LYS A 477 16.89 -0.37 19.77
N SER A 478 15.65 -0.83 19.69
CA SER A 478 14.61 -0.31 18.81
C SER A 478 14.37 1.19 18.99
N TRP A 479 14.28 1.61 20.27
CA TRP A 479 14.19 3.02 20.62
C TRP A 479 15.44 3.79 20.23
N LEU A 480 16.66 3.29 20.44
CA LEU A 480 17.88 3.97 20.02
C LEU A 480 17.98 4.17 18.50
N VAL A 481 17.41 3.27 17.70
CA VAL A 481 17.41 3.36 16.22
C VAL A 481 16.53 4.51 15.71
N SER A 482 15.43 4.82 16.42
CA SER A 482 14.35 5.66 15.89
C SER A 482 13.83 6.71 16.86
N GLY A 483 13.73 6.39 18.14
CA GLY A 483 13.20 7.23 19.22
C GLY A 483 13.81 8.63 19.30
N PRO A 484 15.16 8.79 19.30
CA PRO A 484 15.75 10.12 19.25
C PRO A 484 15.24 10.92 18.05
N TRP A 485 15.31 10.35 16.84
CA TRP A 485 14.87 11.04 15.63
C TRP A 485 13.37 11.37 15.62
N LEU A 486 12.50 10.46 16.08
CA LEU A 486 11.06 10.71 16.23
C LEU A 486 10.77 11.83 17.23
N ALA A 487 11.46 11.83 18.38
CA ALA A 487 11.34 12.90 19.36
C ALA A 487 11.79 14.26 18.80
N LEU A 488 12.77 14.27 17.90
CA LEU A 488 13.20 15.48 17.21
C LEU A 488 12.15 15.98 16.23
N MET A 489 11.53 15.12 15.44
CA MET A 489 10.45 15.50 14.53
C MET A 489 9.23 16.02 15.30
N ALA A 490 8.84 15.35 16.39
CA ALA A 490 7.72 15.80 17.23
C ALA A 490 7.98 17.18 17.87
N LEU A 491 9.24 17.46 18.25
CA LEU A 491 9.65 18.78 18.74
C LEU A 491 9.58 19.82 17.62
N ASP A 492 10.04 19.48 16.42
CA ASP A 492 9.96 20.36 15.25
C ASP A 492 8.52 20.76 14.94
N ASP A 493 7.60 19.78 14.91
CA ASP A 493 6.16 20.02 14.71
C ASP A 493 5.55 20.88 15.83
N ALA A 494 5.98 20.69 17.08
CA ALA A 494 5.50 21.48 18.20
C ALA A 494 5.94 22.94 18.08
N LEU A 495 7.20 23.16 17.69
CA LEU A 495 7.74 24.50 17.48
C LEU A 495 7.12 25.18 16.27
N GLU A 496 6.88 24.47 15.17
CA GLU A 496 6.19 24.99 13.99
C GLU A 496 4.75 25.42 14.30
N ARG A 497 4.01 24.62 15.09
CA ARG A 497 2.66 24.97 15.54
C ARG A 497 2.63 26.15 16.51
N GLN A 498 3.62 26.26 17.39
CA GLN A 498 3.66 27.33 18.39
C GLN A 498 4.20 28.64 17.83
N PHE A 499 5.12 28.58 16.86
CA PHE A 499 5.84 29.72 16.33
C PHE A 499 5.82 29.71 14.81
N SER A 500 5.00 30.57 14.19
CA SER A 500 4.93 30.70 12.73
C SER A 500 6.24 31.12 12.06
N TRP A 501 7.20 31.67 12.82
CA TRP A 501 8.55 32.00 12.35
C TRP A 501 9.53 30.83 12.49
N TRP A 502 9.16 29.74 13.19
CA TRP A 502 10.04 28.61 13.42
C TRP A 502 10.57 27.99 12.12
N PRO A 503 9.78 27.79 11.04
CA PRO A 503 10.32 27.31 9.77
C PRO A 503 11.46 28.19 9.26
N ALA A 504 11.33 29.52 9.33
CA ALA A 504 12.36 30.44 8.90
C ALA A 504 13.64 30.38 9.78
N VAL A 505 13.52 30.04 11.06
CA VAL A 505 14.66 29.83 11.97
C VAL A 505 15.27 28.46 11.77
N ARG A 506 14.48 27.39 11.70
CA ARG A 506 14.90 26.02 11.37
C ARG A 506 15.75 26.01 10.10
N ASP A 507 15.28 26.72 9.08
CA ASP A 507 15.91 26.78 7.76
C ASP A 507 17.06 27.80 7.69
N ALA A 508 17.33 28.55 8.77
CA ALA A 508 18.40 29.54 8.82
C ALA A 508 19.79 28.89 8.93
N PRO A 509 20.81 29.40 8.23
CA PRO A 509 22.12 28.76 8.13
C PRO A 509 22.94 28.75 9.44
N TRP A 510 22.55 29.52 10.46
CA TRP A 510 23.29 29.71 11.71
C TRP A 510 22.76 28.89 12.90
N THR A 511 21.65 28.16 12.76
CA THR A 511 21.11 27.30 13.83
C THR A 511 22.10 26.24 14.28
N VAL A 512 22.87 25.66 13.34
CA VAL A 512 23.95 24.70 13.65
C VAL A 512 25.03 25.34 14.52
N LEU A 513 25.45 26.57 14.22
CA LEU A 513 26.47 27.30 15.00
C LEU A 513 25.94 27.72 16.37
N ALA A 514 24.69 28.17 16.47
CA ALA A 514 24.06 28.52 17.74
C ALA A 514 23.89 27.31 18.67
N ILE A 515 23.53 26.16 18.11
CA ILE A 515 23.37 24.89 18.82
C ILE A 515 24.73 24.33 19.25
N LEU A 516 25.76 24.36 18.38
CA LEU A 516 27.13 23.95 18.72
C LEU A 516 27.75 24.86 19.78
N ALA A 517 27.49 26.17 19.73
CA ALA A 517 27.91 27.11 20.75
C ALA A 517 27.23 26.84 22.10
N ALA A 518 25.92 26.56 22.10
CA ALA A 518 25.18 26.19 23.31
C ALA A 518 25.67 24.86 23.91
N ALA A 519 25.95 23.85 23.08
CA ALA A 519 26.52 22.57 23.51
C ALA A 519 27.95 22.72 24.04
N GLY A 520 28.78 23.56 23.40
CA GLY A 520 30.13 23.89 23.87
C GLY A 520 30.14 24.58 25.23
N VAL A 521 29.24 25.55 25.45
CA VAL A 521 29.06 26.23 26.74
C VAL A 521 28.60 25.24 27.83
N LEU A 522 27.71 24.31 27.50
CA LEU A 522 27.22 23.27 28.42
C LEU A 522 28.34 22.29 28.81
N LEU A 523 29.15 21.83 27.84
CA LEU A 523 30.30 20.94 28.09
C LEU A 523 31.37 21.63 28.94
N LEU A 524 31.62 22.93 28.72
CA LEU A 524 32.54 23.71 29.55
C LEU A 524 32.05 23.86 31.00
N ARG A 525 30.73 24.01 31.21
CA ARG A 525 30.13 24.03 32.55
C ARG A 525 30.14 22.66 33.24
N LEU A 526 29.87 21.57 32.52
CA LEU A 526 29.98 20.21 33.06
C LEU A 526 31.42 19.88 33.47
N ARG A 527 32.40 20.34 32.67
CA ARG A 527 33.84 20.21 32.99
C ARG A 527 34.26 21.01 34.23
N SER A 528 33.66 22.19 34.47
CA SER A 528 33.96 22.97 35.69
C SER A 528 33.35 22.32 36.94
N MET A 529 32.19 21.69 36.81
CA MET A 529 31.55 20.92 37.89
C MET A 529 32.31 19.64 38.25
N TRP A 530 32.97 18.98 37.32
CA TRP A 530 33.80 17.79 37.63
C TRP A 530 35.14 18.13 38.29
N ARG A 531 35.54 19.39 38.28
CA ARG A 531 36.77 19.87 38.93
C ARG A 531 36.55 20.40 40.34
N SER A 532 35.30 20.50 40.80
CA SER A 532 34.97 20.94 42.16
C SER A 532 33.97 19.96 42.78
N PRO A 533 34.22 19.37 43.96
CA PRO A 533 33.19 18.57 44.62
C PRO A 533 31.98 19.47 44.91
N PRO A 534 30.74 19.00 44.71
CA PRO A 534 29.58 19.82 45.01
C PRO A 534 29.52 20.06 46.53
N PRO A 535 29.19 21.28 46.98
CA PRO A 535 28.93 21.51 48.39
C PRO A 535 27.75 20.61 48.84
N ALA A 536 27.87 20.02 50.02
CA ALA A 536 26.97 19.00 50.57
C ALA A 536 25.47 19.41 50.63
N ALA A 537 25.14 20.68 50.40
CA ALA A 537 23.78 21.19 50.33
C ALA A 537 23.00 20.80 49.05
N PHE A 538 23.65 20.27 48.01
CA PHE A 538 22.99 20.05 46.70
C PHE A 538 22.24 18.71 46.57
N LEU A 539 22.35 17.80 47.54
CA LEU A 539 21.74 16.45 47.47
C LEU A 539 20.34 16.36 48.09
N ALA A 540 19.76 17.46 48.58
CA ALA A 540 18.49 17.44 49.31
C ALA A 540 17.27 17.98 48.54
N GLY A 541 17.38 18.37 47.26
CA GLY A 541 16.24 18.90 46.51
C GLY A 541 16.28 18.50 45.04
N GLY A 542 15.11 18.22 44.43
CA GLY A 542 14.91 17.57 43.13
C GLY A 542 15.43 18.29 41.87
N SER A 543 16.44 19.16 41.98
CA SER A 543 17.00 19.95 40.88
C SER A 543 17.91 19.16 39.94
N LEU A 544 18.55 18.07 40.40
CA LEU A 544 19.47 17.29 39.57
C LEU A 544 18.75 16.54 38.43
N ARG A 545 17.53 16.02 38.68
CA ARG A 545 16.72 15.35 37.66
C ARG A 545 16.21 16.33 36.59
N ALA A 546 15.78 17.52 36.99
CA ALA A 546 15.36 18.58 36.07
C ALA A 546 16.52 19.08 35.19
N TRP A 547 17.73 19.17 35.76
CA TRP A 547 18.93 19.59 35.02
C TRP A 547 19.48 18.52 34.08
N VAL A 548 19.42 17.25 34.46
CA VAL A 548 19.79 16.12 33.57
C VAL A 548 18.80 16.03 32.40
N ALA A 549 17.51 16.26 32.65
CA ALA A 549 16.49 16.31 31.58
C ALA A 549 16.71 17.49 30.61
N ALA A 550 17.01 18.69 31.12
CA ALA A 550 17.33 19.85 30.29
C ALA A 550 18.64 19.68 29.50
N SER A 551 19.64 19.01 30.08
CA SER A 551 20.92 18.73 29.43
C SER A 551 20.81 17.64 28.36
N ALA A 552 19.95 16.63 28.56
CA ALA A 552 19.60 15.63 27.56
C ALA A 552 18.83 16.26 26.38
N ALA A 553 17.92 17.21 26.65
CA ALA A 553 17.21 17.96 25.61
C ALA A 553 18.16 18.82 24.75
N LEU A 554 19.15 19.49 25.36
CA LEU A 554 20.18 20.27 24.66
C LEU A 554 21.15 19.42 23.82
N LEU A 555 21.49 18.21 24.29
CA LEU A 555 22.28 17.24 23.51
C LEU A 555 21.45 16.60 22.38
N LEU A 556 20.14 16.39 22.59
CA LEU A 556 19.21 16.02 21.52
C LEU A 556 19.14 17.14 20.47
N LEU A 557 19.06 18.41 20.87
CA LEU A 557 19.14 19.59 20.00
C LEU A 557 20.44 19.65 19.19
N ALA A 558 21.57 19.25 19.75
CA ALA A 558 22.82 19.09 18.98
C ALA A 558 22.76 17.96 17.95
N GLY A 559 21.98 16.91 18.23
CA GLY A 559 21.63 15.86 17.26
C GLY A 559 20.70 16.34 16.13
N ILE A 560 19.80 17.31 16.39
CA ILE A 560 18.90 17.95 15.40
C ILE A 560 19.66 18.50 14.20
N ALA A 561 20.78 19.17 14.45
CA ALA A 561 21.55 19.81 13.39
C ALA A 561 22.36 18.83 12.51
N GLY A 562 22.73 17.67 13.06
CA GLY A 562 23.56 16.66 12.37
C GLY A 562 22.76 15.56 11.65
N GLY A 563 21.61 15.16 12.20
CA GLY A 563 20.83 14.02 11.71
C GLY A 563 19.80 14.34 10.62
N VAL A 564 19.25 15.56 10.60
CA VAL A 564 18.19 15.96 9.65
C VAL A 564 18.72 16.24 8.24
N ARG A 565 20.04 16.39 8.07
CA ARG A 565 20.64 16.89 6.82
C ARG A 565 21.13 15.81 5.84
N PHE A 566 20.97 14.52 6.15
CA PHE A 566 21.58 13.44 5.36
C PHE A 566 20.68 12.75 4.32
N PHE A 567 19.38 13.05 4.21
CA PHE A 567 18.44 12.17 3.46
C PHE A 567 17.37 12.86 2.58
N SER A 568 17.62 14.04 2.03
CA SER A 568 16.66 14.64 1.07
C SER A 568 17.35 15.14 -0.20
N GLY A 569 17.30 14.36 -1.28
CA GLY A 569 17.75 14.77 -2.62
C GLY A 569 17.05 13.99 -3.74
N GLY A 570 16.55 14.72 -4.74
CA GLY A 570 16.07 14.23 -6.05
C GLY A 570 14.57 13.87 -6.18
N GLY A 571 13.87 14.48 -7.15
CA GLY A 571 12.63 13.96 -7.74
C GLY A 571 12.87 13.67 -9.23
N PRO A 572 12.09 12.80 -9.90
CA PRO A 572 12.30 12.49 -11.30
C PRO A 572 11.67 13.56 -12.22
N SER A 573 12.41 13.99 -13.24
CA SER A 573 11.90 14.75 -14.39
C SER A 573 11.59 13.79 -15.55
N GLY A 574 10.58 14.11 -16.35
CA GLY A 574 9.99 13.20 -17.35
C GLY A 574 10.82 13.10 -18.63
N GLY A 575 10.95 11.88 -19.16
CA GLY A 575 11.75 11.58 -20.35
C GLY A 575 11.39 12.42 -21.59
N GLY A 576 12.40 13.17 -22.06
CA GLY A 576 12.39 13.88 -23.34
C GLY A 576 13.48 14.95 -23.47
N GLU A 577 14.21 15.27 -22.40
CA GLU A 577 15.07 16.46 -22.35
C GLU A 577 16.39 16.32 -23.14
N LEU A 578 16.85 15.08 -23.37
CA LEU A 578 18.08 14.77 -24.12
C LEU A 578 17.82 13.95 -25.39
N GLU A 579 16.56 13.79 -25.79
CA GLU A 579 16.19 13.04 -26.99
C GLU A 579 16.80 13.67 -28.25
N GLY A 580 17.41 12.85 -29.10
CA GLY A 580 18.03 13.29 -30.36
C GLY A 580 19.30 14.15 -30.22
N TRP A 581 19.80 14.39 -29.00
CA TRP A 581 21.02 15.17 -28.79
C TRP A 581 22.30 14.47 -29.29
N SER A 582 22.33 13.13 -29.21
CA SER A 582 23.47 12.32 -29.60
C SER A 582 23.02 11.04 -30.31
N GLY A 583 23.97 10.21 -30.76
CA GLY A 583 23.66 8.89 -31.34
C GLY A 583 23.28 7.81 -30.31
N LEU A 584 23.06 8.19 -29.05
CA LEU A 584 22.63 7.32 -27.96
C LEU A 584 21.30 7.81 -27.39
N ASP A 585 20.43 6.88 -27.02
CA ASP A 585 19.18 7.18 -26.33
C ASP A 585 19.45 7.42 -24.84
N TRP A 586 19.27 8.66 -24.41
CA TRP A 586 19.50 9.11 -23.04
C TRP A 586 18.20 9.21 -22.25
N GLU A 587 18.20 8.58 -21.09
CA GLU A 587 17.14 8.64 -20.09
C GLU A 587 17.61 9.52 -18.92
N VAL A 588 16.90 10.61 -18.63
CA VAL A 588 17.12 11.40 -17.41
C VAL A 588 16.47 10.66 -16.25
N VAL A 589 17.29 10.17 -15.31
CA VAL A 589 16.82 9.41 -14.14
C VAL A 589 16.33 10.37 -13.05
N TYR A 590 17.06 11.46 -12.85
CA TYR A 590 16.68 12.58 -11.98
C TYR A 590 17.48 13.83 -12.39
N ASP A 591 16.90 15.01 -12.15
CA ASP A 591 17.48 16.32 -12.50
C ASP A 591 17.96 17.13 -11.29
N GLY A 592 17.78 16.60 -10.08
CA GLY A 592 18.15 17.27 -8.84
C GLY A 592 17.35 18.54 -8.57
N TYR A 593 16.08 18.60 -9.00
CA TYR A 593 15.22 19.79 -8.94
C TYR A 593 15.77 20.99 -9.71
N GLY A 594 16.66 20.72 -10.65
CA GLY A 594 17.37 21.70 -11.46
C GLY A 594 16.86 21.69 -12.89
N ARG A 595 17.79 21.63 -13.84
CA ARG A 595 17.50 21.51 -15.27
C ARG A 595 18.45 20.51 -15.90
N VAL A 596 17.89 19.60 -16.69
CA VAL A 596 18.62 18.80 -17.67
C VAL A 596 18.07 19.15 -19.04
N GLY A 597 18.95 19.33 -20.03
CA GLY A 597 18.52 19.65 -21.38
C GLY A 597 19.67 19.92 -22.34
N VAL A 598 19.34 20.22 -23.58
CA VAL A 598 20.33 20.54 -24.62
C VAL A 598 20.49 22.05 -24.75
N GLU A 599 21.71 22.54 -24.56
CA GLU A 599 22.08 23.94 -24.78
C GLU A 599 23.32 24.03 -25.67
N ASP A 600 23.29 24.85 -26.73
CA ASP A 600 24.40 25.05 -27.66
C ASP A 600 25.03 23.72 -28.16
N GLY A 601 24.19 22.70 -28.43
CA GLY A 601 24.61 21.37 -28.87
C GLY A 601 25.31 20.52 -27.79
N ALA A 602 25.26 20.90 -26.52
CA ALA A 602 25.74 20.12 -25.38
C ALA A 602 24.56 19.68 -24.49
N ALA A 603 24.64 18.48 -23.90
CA ALA A 603 23.78 18.14 -22.78
C ALA A 603 24.30 18.89 -21.55
N VAL A 604 23.43 19.68 -20.93
CA VAL A 604 23.73 20.41 -19.70
C VAL A 604 22.95 19.77 -18.58
N LEU A 605 23.67 19.34 -17.55
CA LEU A 605 23.11 18.93 -16.27
C LEU A 605 23.39 20.06 -15.27
N GLU A 606 22.33 20.65 -14.73
CA GLU A 606 22.38 21.74 -13.77
C GLU A 606 21.39 21.47 -12.63
N PRO A 607 21.74 20.62 -11.64
CA PRO A 607 20.89 20.39 -10.48
C PRO A 607 20.69 21.67 -9.67
N ARG A 608 19.69 21.70 -8.79
CA ARG A 608 19.39 22.90 -8.00
C ARG A 608 20.59 23.29 -7.14
N ALA A 609 21.00 24.56 -7.24
CA ALA A 609 22.02 25.13 -6.36
C ALA A 609 21.59 25.00 -4.88
N VAL A 610 22.39 24.26 -4.11
CA VAL A 610 22.18 24.07 -2.66
C VAL A 610 22.87 25.17 -1.87
N GLY A 611 22.19 25.65 -0.83
CA GLY A 611 22.68 26.73 0.04
C GLY A 611 23.31 26.26 1.35
N SER A 612 23.46 24.95 1.54
CA SER A 612 23.90 24.34 2.80
C SER A 612 25.08 23.38 2.55
N PRO A 613 26.11 23.33 3.42
CA PRO A 613 27.27 22.45 3.25
C PRO A 613 26.96 20.94 3.24
N SER A 614 25.78 20.55 3.73
CA SER A 614 25.39 19.16 3.96
C SER A 614 24.26 18.68 3.04
N GLN A 615 23.73 19.56 2.19
CA GLN A 615 22.80 19.17 1.14
C GLN A 615 23.57 19.03 -0.15
N THR A 616 23.16 18.06 -0.96
CA THR A 616 23.62 17.93 -2.33
C THR A 616 22.43 17.69 -3.25
N SER A 617 22.47 18.27 -4.44
CA SER A 617 21.54 18.00 -5.52
C SER A 617 22.32 17.41 -6.68
N ALA A 618 21.84 16.29 -7.21
CA ALA A 618 22.51 15.61 -8.30
C ALA A 618 21.59 15.44 -9.50
N ALA A 619 22.18 15.36 -10.69
CA ALA A 619 21.49 15.01 -11.91
C ALA A 619 22.18 13.79 -12.56
N LEU A 620 21.39 12.86 -13.08
CA LEU A 620 21.85 11.63 -13.73
C LEU A 620 21.10 11.41 -15.04
N ALA A 621 21.85 11.22 -16.11
CA ALA A 621 21.35 10.70 -17.37
C ALA A 621 22.06 9.40 -17.73
N LEU A 622 21.33 8.38 -18.18
CA LEU A 622 21.85 7.06 -18.55
C LEU A 622 21.59 6.74 -20.02
N ALA A 623 22.49 6.00 -20.65
CA ALA A 623 22.32 5.52 -22.02
C ALA A 623 22.90 4.11 -22.22
N GLY A 624 22.37 3.42 -23.23
CA GLY A 624 22.78 2.07 -23.60
C GLY A 624 22.10 0.96 -22.78
N GLU A 625 22.55 -0.28 -23.02
CA GLU A 625 21.91 -1.49 -22.50
C GLU A 625 22.61 -2.05 -21.25
N PRO A 626 21.87 -2.61 -20.27
CA PRO A 626 22.45 -3.26 -19.10
C PRO A 626 23.43 -4.40 -19.44
N GLY A 627 23.27 -5.06 -20.58
CA GLY A 627 24.08 -6.19 -21.01
C GLY A 627 25.47 -5.85 -21.57
N TRP A 628 25.81 -4.57 -21.77
CA TRP A 628 27.09 -4.16 -22.35
C TRP A 628 28.28 -4.51 -21.46
N ARG A 629 29.23 -5.30 -21.97
CA ARG A 629 30.39 -5.80 -21.19
C ARG A 629 31.68 -5.06 -21.46
N ASP A 630 32.18 -5.22 -22.70
CA ASP A 630 33.45 -4.68 -23.17
C ASP A 630 33.19 -3.62 -24.22
N TYR A 631 33.49 -2.37 -23.87
CA TYR A 631 33.24 -1.23 -24.72
C TYR A 631 34.23 -0.10 -24.44
N THR A 632 34.31 0.81 -25.41
CA THR A 632 34.99 2.09 -25.25
C THR A 632 33.94 3.18 -25.14
N PHE A 633 33.90 3.89 -24.01
CA PHE A 633 33.06 5.07 -23.80
C PHE A 633 33.90 6.34 -23.99
N THR A 634 33.55 7.16 -24.97
CA THR A 634 34.19 8.44 -25.25
C THR A 634 33.18 9.56 -25.04
N VAL A 635 33.57 10.64 -24.36
CA VAL A 635 32.71 11.81 -24.14
C VAL A 635 33.57 13.02 -23.83
N ARG A 636 33.11 14.21 -24.19
CA ARG A 636 33.71 15.47 -23.76
C ARG A 636 32.90 16.04 -22.61
N MET A 637 33.58 16.51 -21.58
CA MET A 637 32.94 17.07 -20.38
C MET A 637 33.62 18.37 -19.98
N ARG A 638 32.82 19.36 -19.62
CA ARG A 638 33.24 20.67 -19.13
C ARG A 638 32.46 21.01 -17.87
N LEU A 639 33.18 21.24 -16.78
CA LEU A 639 32.63 21.88 -15.60
C LEU A 639 32.37 23.36 -15.93
N GLU A 640 31.12 23.83 -15.96
CA GLU A 640 30.82 25.27 -16.09
C GLU A 640 31.15 25.97 -14.76
N LYS A 641 30.58 25.45 -13.67
CA LYS A 641 30.45 26.14 -12.40
C LYS A 641 30.06 25.18 -11.28
N GLN A 642 30.71 25.30 -10.13
CA GLN A 642 30.22 24.69 -8.89
C GLN A 642 29.09 25.55 -8.34
N LEU A 643 27.93 24.95 -8.11
CA LEU A 643 26.66 25.64 -7.82
C LEU A 643 26.45 25.93 -6.33
N ARG A 644 27.25 25.32 -5.44
CA ARG A 644 27.13 25.50 -3.99
C ARG A 644 27.13 26.97 -3.59
N ARG A 645 26.14 27.33 -2.77
CA ARG A 645 25.97 28.67 -2.20
C ARG A 645 26.20 28.61 -0.69
N ASN A 646 26.65 29.71 -0.12
CA ASN A 646 26.83 29.92 1.33
C ASN A 646 27.88 29.02 2.02
N SER A 647 28.65 28.23 1.27
CA SER A 647 29.90 27.61 1.71
C SER A 647 30.83 27.32 0.52
N PRO A 648 32.14 27.10 0.74
CA PRO A 648 33.04 26.68 -0.33
C PRO A 648 32.56 25.37 -0.97
N PRO A 649 32.62 25.24 -2.31
CA PRO A 649 32.26 24.00 -2.97
C PRO A 649 33.27 22.89 -2.66
N ASN A 650 32.80 21.65 -2.54
CA ASN A 650 33.66 20.49 -2.39
C ASN A 650 34.35 20.16 -3.73
N PRO A 651 35.54 19.52 -3.71
CA PRO A 651 36.25 19.25 -4.95
C PRO A 651 35.53 18.31 -5.93
N TRP A 652 34.68 17.44 -5.42
CA TRP A 652 33.89 16.48 -6.22
C TRP A 652 32.60 17.06 -6.79
N GLU A 653 32.25 18.31 -6.46
CA GLU A 653 31.11 19.01 -7.06
C GLU A 653 31.48 19.43 -8.47
N SER A 654 31.47 18.45 -9.35
CA SER A 654 31.97 18.53 -10.70
C SER A 654 31.24 17.52 -11.59
N GLY A 655 31.79 17.26 -12.77
CA GLY A 655 31.26 16.27 -13.69
C GLY A 655 31.85 14.88 -13.44
N TRP A 656 30.99 13.88 -13.48
CA TRP A 656 31.33 12.48 -13.31
C TRP A 656 30.82 11.67 -14.49
N LEU A 657 31.56 10.62 -14.83
CA LEU A 657 31.18 9.65 -15.86
C LEU A 657 30.95 8.29 -15.21
N LEU A 658 29.74 7.76 -15.33
CA LEU A 658 29.40 6.42 -14.87
C LEU A 658 29.57 5.43 -16.02
N PHE A 659 30.03 4.23 -15.70
CA PHE A 659 30.16 3.14 -16.66
C PHE A 659 30.04 1.78 -15.96
N ARG A 660 29.59 0.78 -16.71
CA ARG A 660 29.07 -0.48 -16.18
C ARG A 660 28.04 -0.23 -15.07
N TYR A 661 27.15 0.72 -15.33
CA TYR A 661 26.06 1.04 -14.43
C TYR A 661 25.02 -0.08 -14.46
N ALA A 662 24.90 -0.78 -13.33
CA ALA A 662 23.96 -1.89 -13.09
C ALA A 662 22.95 -1.55 -11.96
N GLY A 663 22.88 -0.27 -11.55
CA GLY A 663 22.02 0.23 -10.49
C GLY A 663 22.74 1.27 -9.61
N GLU A 664 21.99 2.04 -8.81
CA GLU A 664 22.54 3.13 -7.98
C GLU A 664 23.61 2.66 -6.98
N GLY A 665 23.56 1.40 -6.55
CA GLY A 665 24.55 0.78 -5.69
C GLY A 665 25.60 -0.07 -6.41
N ARG A 666 25.60 -0.13 -7.74
CA ARG A 666 26.48 -1.02 -8.52
C ARG A 666 26.93 -0.40 -9.84
N SER A 667 28.01 0.37 -9.81
CA SER A 667 28.61 0.98 -11.00
C SER A 667 30.09 1.30 -10.80
N TYR A 668 30.83 1.55 -11.89
CA TYR A 668 32.05 2.36 -11.80
C TYR A 668 31.73 3.83 -12.03
N TYR A 669 32.57 4.70 -11.48
CA TYR A 669 32.55 6.13 -11.74
C TYR A 669 33.96 6.68 -11.98
N LEU A 670 34.04 7.72 -12.80
CA LEU A 670 35.20 8.59 -12.94
C LEU A 670 34.78 10.02 -12.60
N ALA A 671 35.20 10.52 -11.44
CA ALA A 671 34.98 11.90 -11.00
C ALA A 671 36.18 12.77 -11.38
N HIS A 672 35.97 13.81 -12.21
CA HIS A 672 37.02 14.80 -12.49
C HIS A 672 36.86 15.97 -11.53
N LYS A 673 37.53 15.85 -10.39
CA LYS A 673 37.45 16.76 -9.25
C LYS A 673 38.30 18.00 -9.47
N THR A 674 37.99 19.10 -8.80
CA THR A 674 38.81 20.32 -8.88
C THR A 674 40.18 20.17 -8.20
N ASN A 675 40.40 19.05 -7.50
CA ASN A 675 41.69 18.67 -6.90
C ASN A 675 42.29 17.37 -7.50
N GLY A 676 41.80 16.91 -8.65
CA GLY A 676 42.37 15.75 -9.35
C GLY A 676 41.35 14.84 -10.02
N LEU A 677 41.75 13.62 -10.33
CA LEU A 677 40.92 12.62 -11.01
C LEU A 677 40.77 11.38 -10.12
N GLU A 678 39.56 10.85 -10.00
CA GLU A 678 39.28 9.66 -9.21
C GLU A 678 38.45 8.64 -9.98
N LEU A 679 38.97 7.42 -10.05
CA LEU A 679 38.27 6.22 -10.46
C LEU A 679 37.82 5.47 -9.20
N GLY A 680 36.55 5.10 -9.13
CA GLY A 680 36.05 4.21 -8.09
C GLY A 680 34.86 3.37 -8.54
N LYS A 681 34.32 2.58 -7.61
CA LYS A 681 33.12 1.76 -7.82
C LYS A 681 32.15 1.84 -6.65
N LEU A 682 30.88 1.57 -6.92
CA LEU A 682 29.81 1.42 -5.94
C LEU A 682 29.51 -0.09 -5.83
N VAL A 683 29.60 -0.69 -4.64
CA VAL A 683 29.29 -2.12 -4.40
C VAL A 683 28.96 -2.40 -2.91
N PRO A 684 27.76 -2.87 -2.54
CA PRO A 684 27.42 -3.29 -1.16
C PRO A 684 27.51 -4.83 -0.92
N PRO A 685 27.80 -5.33 0.32
CA PRO A 685 28.53 -4.74 1.46
C PRO A 685 29.95 -5.36 1.63
N ALA A 686 30.97 -4.69 2.20
CA ALA A 686 31.03 -4.11 3.55
C ALA A 686 31.75 -2.74 3.58
N GLY A 687 31.10 -1.73 4.21
CA GLY A 687 31.80 -0.52 4.69
C GLY A 687 31.41 0.86 4.14
N VAL A 688 30.17 1.09 3.69
CA VAL A 688 29.60 2.41 3.31
C VAL A 688 29.82 2.83 1.84
N GLY A 689 28.92 2.40 0.94
CA GLY A 689 28.49 3.14 -0.26
C GLY A 689 29.44 3.29 -1.47
N GLN A 690 30.75 3.46 -1.28
CA GLN A 690 31.69 3.85 -2.35
C GLN A 690 33.12 3.34 -2.07
N GLU A 691 33.71 2.66 -3.05
CA GLU A 691 35.09 2.17 -3.02
C GLU A 691 35.96 3.02 -3.96
N PHE A 692 37.04 3.61 -3.43
CA PHE A 692 38.00 4.41 -4.20
C PHE A 692 39.11 3.50 -4.74
N LEU A 693 39.21 3.39 -6.08
CA LEU A 693 40.15 2.46 -6.72
C LEU A 693 41.47 3.15 -7.09
N VAL A 694 41.40 4.33 -7.71
CA VAL A 694 42.58 5.13 -8.09
C VAL A 694 42.26 6.62 -7.94
N THR A 695 43.04 7.34 -7.14
CA THR A 695 43.01 8.81 -7.06
C THR A 695 44.33 9.39 -7.56
N ARG A 696 44.28 10.43 -8.40
CA ARG A 696 45.44 11.18 -8.88
C ARG A 696 45.23 12.68 -8.65
N PRO A 697 46.25 13.45 -8.26
CA PRO A 697 46.14 14.90 -8.07
C PRO A 697 46.00 15.67 -9.40
N GLU A 698 46.39 15.07 -10.53
CA GLU A 698 46.28 15.64 -11.87
C GLU A 698 45.83 14.57 -12.90
N PRO A 699 45.12 14.97 -13.97
CA PRO A 699 44.62 16.33 -14.22
C PRO A 699 43.49 16.71 -13.24
N ALA A 700 43.47 17.98 -12.81
CA ALA A 700 42.38 18.55 -12.02
C ALA A 700 41.40 19.35 -12.89
N ALA A 701 40.10 19.24 -12.60
CA ALA A 701 39.06 19.96 -13.33
C ALA A 701 39.14 21.46 -13.09
N ARG A 702 39.13 22.23 -14.17
CA ARG A 702 39.08 23.70 -14.13
C ARG A 702 37.80 24.19 -14.77
N PRO A 703 36.99 25.01 -14.08
CA PRO A 703 35.77 25.59 -14.67
C PRO A 703 36.04 26.25 -16.03
N GLY A 704 35.19 25.97 -17.01
CA GLY A 704 35.25 26.52 -18.37
C GLY A 704 36.12 25.75 -19.37
N ARG A 705 36.90 24.74 -18.96
CA ARG A 705 37.75 23.95 -19.87
C ARG A 705 37.08 22.64 -20.29
N TRP A 706 37.04 22.39 -21.61
CA TRP A 706 36.66 21.09 -22.15
C TRP A 706 37.80 20.08 -21.98
N HIS A 707 37.45 18.87 -21.54
CA HIS A 707 38.33 17.71 -21.55
C HIS A 707 37.69 16.57 -22.33
N THR A 708 38.51 15.78 -23.03
CA THR A 708 38.07 14.58 -23.75
C THR A 708 38.43 13.34 -22.96
N TYR A 709 37.44 12.52 -22.63
CA TYR A 709 37.61 11.27 -21.89
C TYR A 709 37.42 10.10 -22.84
N ARG A 710 38.29 9.11 -22.71
CA ARG A 710 38.12 7.80 -23.35
C ARG A 710 38.35 6.72 -22.30
N ILE A 711 37.32 5.95 -22.00
CA ILE A 711 37.32 4.88 -21.00
C ILE A 711 37.19 3.55 -21.75
N GLU A 712 38.24 2.73 -21.70
CA GLU A 712 38.29 1.42 -22.34
C GLU A 712 38.09 0.33 -21.29
N LEU A 713 37.07 -0.51 -21.50
CA LEU A 713 36.69 -1.60 -20.61
C LEU A 713 36.95 -2.94 -21.29
N ARG A 714 37.74 -3.81 -20.66
CA ARG A 714 38.09 -5.15 -21.15
C ARG A 714 38.15 -6.16 -20.01
N GLY A 715 37.09 -6.95 -19.84
CA GLY A 715 36.95 -7.82 -18.68
C GLY A 715 37.15 -7.01 -17.38
N PRO A 716 38.06 -7.39 -16.47
CA PRO A 716 38.33 -6.63 -15.25
C PRO A 716 39.17 -5.35 -15.46
N ARG A 717 39.70 -5.11 -16.66
CA ARG A 717 40.62 -4.01 -16.92
C ARG A 717 39.89 -2.74 -17.36
N ILE A 718 40.23 -1.63 -16.71
CA ILE A 718 39.74 -0.27 -16.97
C ILE A 718 40.94 0.59 -17.35
N THR A 719 40.91 1.20 -18.53
CA THR A 719 41.94 2.15 -18.96
C THR A 719 41.30 3.50 -19.29
N VAL A 720 41.75 4.56 -18.62
CA VAL A 720 41.20 5.92 -18.78
C VAL A 720 42.25 6.80 -19.44
N TYR A 721 41.82 7.52 -20.48
CA TYR A 721 42.58 8.57 -21.12
C TYR A 721 41.86 9.91 -20.95
N VAL A 722 42.62 10.96 -20.68
CA VAL A 722 42.14 12.34 -20.61
C VAL A 722 42.98 13.17 -21.56
N ASP A 723 42.34 13.92 -22.46
CA ASP A 723 42.98 14.73 -23.50
C ASP A 723 44.00 13.94 -24.36
N GLY A 724 43.71 12.65 -24.58
CA GLY A 724 44.56 11.74 -25.37
C GLY A 724 45.67 11.05 -24.58
N GLU A 725 46.00 11.51 -23.38
CA GLU A 725 47.02 10.91 -22.52
C GLU A 725 46.43 9.81 -21.63
N ARG A 726 47.14 8.69 -21.50
CA ARG A 726 46.72 7.58 -20.63
C ARG A 726 46.98 7.93 -19.17
N VAL A 727 45.93 8.20 -18.41
CA VAL A 727 46.02 8.64 -17.01
C VAL A 727 45.80 7.51 -16.00
N ILE A 728 44.94 6.54 -16.30
CA ILE A 728 44.67 5.39 -15.41
C ILE A 728 44.72 4.09 -16.21
N SER A 729 45.29 3.05 -15.61
CA SER A 729 45.20 1.66 -16.08
C SER A 729 45.09 0.79 -14.85
N TYR A 730 43.89 0.28 -14.59
CA TYR A 730 43.54 -0.46 -13.38
C TYR A 730 42.92 -1.80 -13.76
N THR A 731 43.20 -2.84 -12.97
CA THR A 731 42.55 -4.15 -13.10
C THR A 731 41.85 -4.43 -11.78
N ASP A 732 40.53 -4.50 -11.81
CA ASP A 732 39.73 -4.74 -10.61
C ASP A 732 39.76 -6.24 -10.26
N PRO A 733 40.18 -6.62 -9.03
CA PRO A 733 40.12 -8.02 -8.59
C PRO A 733 38.68 -8.54 -8.40
N ASP A 734 37.70 -7.65 -8.22
CA ASP A 734 36.28 -7.97 -8.07
C ASP A 734 35.44 -7.10 -9.04
N PRO A 735 35.43 -7.45 -10.34
CA PRO A 735 34.96 -6.55 -11.37
C PRO A 735 33.43 -6.52 -11.50
N ILE A 736 32.87 -5.32 -11.70
CA ILE A 736 31.56 -5.17 -12.33
C ILE A 736 31.79 -5.40 -13.82
N LEU A 737 31.12 -6.38 -14.44
CA LEU A 737 31.44 -6.83 -15.81
C LEU A 737 30.47 -6.35 -16.89
N HIS A 738 29.34 -5.75 -16.51
CA HIS A 738 28.33 -5.29 -17.45
C HIS A 738 27.64 -4.02 -16.95
N GLY A 739 27.05 -3.24 -17.85
CA GLY A 739 26.15 -2.15 -17.51
C GLY A 739 26.24 -0.94 -18.44
N ARG A 740 25.26 -0.04 -18.27
CA ARG A 740 25.05 1.19 -19.04
C ARG A 740 26.17 2.21 -18.84
N VAL A 741 26.15 3.28 -19.62
CA VAL A 741 26.96 4.50 -19.39
C VAL A 741 26.09 5.61 -18.80
N GLY A 742 26.71 6.53 -18.05
CA GLY A 742 25.98 7.63 -17.42
C GLY A 742 26.75 8.95 -17.39
N LEU A 743 26.01 10.05 -17.49
CA LEU A 743 26.46 11.41 -17.22
C LEU A 743 25.90 11.81 -15.86
N TYR A 744 26.78 12.18 -14.95
CA TYR A 744 26.38 12.54 -13.59
C TYR A 744 27.04 13.86 -13.18
N THR A 745 26.33 14.61 -12.36
CA THR A 745 26.91 15.74 -11.64
C THR A 745 26.23 15.91 -10.30
N GLU A 746 26.98 16.46 -9.34
CA GLU A 746 26.50 16.81 -8.01
C GLU A 746 26.90 18.25 -7.72
N ASP A 747 25.93 19.09 -7.35
CA ASP A 747 26.07 20.51 -7.05
C ASP A 747 26.94 21.31 -8.05
N ALA A 748 26.94 20.91 -9.32
CA ALA A 748 27.69 21.57 -10.36
C ALA A 748 26.90 21.62 -11.65
N ARG A 749 27.11 22.70 -12.41
CA ARG A 749 26.64 22.81 -13.78
C ARG A 749 27.71 22.23 -14.68
N VAL A 750 27.36 21.20 -15.45
CA VAL A 750 28.30 20.46 -16.29
C VAL A 750 27.70 20.28 -17.67
N ALA A 751 28.51 20.57 -18.69
CA ALA A 751 28.17 20.37 -20.08
C ALA A 751 28.91 19.15 -20.64
N PHE A 752 28.21 18.34 -21.43
CA PHE A 752 28.72 17.15 -22.10
C PHE A 752 28.55 17.28 -23.62
N ARG A 753 29.47 16.70 -24.41
CA ARG A 753 29.43 16.68 -25.88
C ARG A 753 29.96 15.37 -26.43
N ASP A 754 29.48 15.04 -27.63
CA ASP A 754 29.98 13.97 -28.48
C ASP A 754 30.11 12.62 -27.75
N PRO A 755 29.10 12.14 -26.99
CA PRO A 755 29.20 10.84 -26.36
C PRO A 755 29.13 9.73 -27.44
N GLU A 756 30.07 8.79 -27.38
CA GLU A 756 30.14 7.65 -28.29
C GLU A 756 30.48 6.39 -27.48
N VAL A 757 29.72 5.33 -27.71
CA VAL A 757 30.06 4.00 -27.20
C VAL A 757 30.35 3.05 -28.36
N ARG A 758 31.57 2.50 -28.39
CA ARG A 758 31.95 1.46 -29.34
C ARG A 758 31.98 0.13 -28.63
N LEU A 759 31.00 -0.71 -28.92
CA LEU A 759 31.01 -2.11 -28.51
C LEU A 759 32.15 -2.84 -29.22
N ARG A 760 32.87 -3.68 -28.50
CA ARG A 760 33.83 -4.57 -29.13
C ARG A 760 33.08 -5.80 -29.62
N GLY A 761 32.99 -5.99 -30.94
CA GLY A 761 32.41 -7.20 -31.52
C GLY A 761 33.11 -8.45 -30.98
N SER A 762 32.33 -9.51 -30.76
CA SER A 762 32.82 -10.86 -30.47
C SER A 762 33.62 -11.38 -31.66
N GLY A 763 34.90 -11.01 -31.72
CA GLY A 763 35.89 -11.68 -32.56
C GLY A 763 36.34 -12.98 -31.92
#